data_AF-A0A7S8DIL5-F1
#
_entry.id   AF-A0A7S8DIL5-F1
#
_cell.length_a   1.000
_cell.length_b   1.000
_cell.length_c   1.000
_cell.angle_alpha   90.00
_cell.angle_beta   90.00
_cell.angle_gamma   90.00
#
_symmetry.space_group_name_H-M   'P 1'
#
loop_
_entity.id
_entity.type
_entity.pdbx_description
1 polymer ?
#
loop_
_entity_poly.entity_id
_entity_poly.type
_entity_poly.pdbx_seq_one_letter_code
_entity_poly.pdbx_strand_id
1 'polypeptide(L)'
;MKHSIASLALSVGSSFASSLPIQLETREPLTSHLANIHVRFNKPTQGSLSFTYGPCDTKSISEAHHTIAETDSKSVSRLAWVIPTNTNDNGCISAWTNDGALVGRSEPQKLHRIKRRAPQKRGKDSILMTEENGFDVLGPWFDGVAHLAKTGTSFVDEDAAKSKEIAIVGAGMSGLMTYLVLSQAGMTNISIIEAGQRLGGRVHTEYLSGGPFDYSYQEMGPMRFPSTYTSPETNETMNITDHQLVFQLADEMNNLNNHDKNLSVDFIPWIQASPNGLSYKNEFKLPNGMPPTLAQIAKNASLGAKSSLGPEEEDLQAKVDSFMPGSDFSTLMAKNMFKAHKQWLETGLNGLGGDQWSEYAFMVNYLKGTANSTDVLGDWSAATFWDTLYEGLYFSAASYKTIDGGLNRLPLSFHPLVDDITTMGRKIERVRYDDSNDKVTLQWRKQYNDTEFQDSTFDYAVIAVPFSIVRRWRLPSLPATISNAIKGLNYGSACKVALEFSERFWEHYENPIIGGCSTTSDIPGIGSICYPSYNINGTGPATILASYQSGDMGVRLASMTEEEHVQMVFDAMVDIHGEFVRELYTGKFNRRCWALDPLQSGSWASPTAGQHQLYIPEYFKTYDKMIFVGEHTSYTHAWIASALDSGIRGAVQLLLELGLIDEAKQAVDKWMARWIEVVSFVLFVRLLITDTAP
;
A
#
# COMPACT_ATOMS: atom_id res chain seq x y z
N MET A 1 -52.59 -12.27 -35.69
CA MET A 1 -52.46 -11.52 -36.96
C MET A 1 -50.97 -11.31 -37.23
N LYS A 2 -50.48 -11.91 -38.32
CA LYS A 2 -49.29 -11.59 -39.16
C LYS A 2 -48.10 -10.88 -38.50
N HIS A 3 -47.01 -11.60 -38.24
CA HIS A 3 -45.77 -11.65 -39.05
C HIS A 3 -44.86 -10.42 -38.90
N SER A 4 -43.69 -10.58 -38.27
CA SER A 4 -42.44 -10.59 -39.02
C SER A 4 -41.29 -11.18 -38.19
N ILE A 5 -40.57 -12.10 -38.81
CA ILE A 5 -39.42 -12.84 -38.33
C ILE A 5 -38.18 -12.06 -38.76
N ALA A 6 -37.25 -11.80 -37.83
CA ALA A 6 -35.88 -11.43 -38.16
C ALA A 6 -34.94 -12.32 -37.34
N SER A 7 -34.58 -13.44 -37.95
CA SER A 7 -33.55 -14.35 -37.48
C SER A 7 -32.19 -13.68 -37.61
N LEU A 8 -31.58 -13.25 -36.49
CA LEU A 8 -30.14 -13.05 -36.46
C LEU A 8 -29.50 -14.43 -36.19
N ALA A 9 -28.89 -14.98 -37.22
CA ALA A 9 -28.10 -16.19 -37.13
C ALA A 9 -26.95 -15.98 -36.15
N LEU A 10 -27.00 -16.68 -35.01
CA LEU A 10 -25.81 -17.01 -34.24
C LEU A 10 -24.90 -17.83 -35.14
N SER A 11 -23.84 -17.20 -35.66
CA SER A 11 -22.70 -17.93 -36.21
C SER A 11 -22.04 -18.65 -35.04
N VAL A 12 -22.47 -19.90 -34.83
CA VAL A 12 -21.73 -20.89 -34.05
C VAL A 12 -20.38 -21.02 -34.76
N GLY A 13 -19.35 -20.44 -34.15
CA GLY A 13 -17.97 -20.68 -34.52
C GLY A 13 -17.75 -22.18 -34.45
N SER A 14 -17.51 -22.78 -35.61
CA SER A 14 -17.10 -24.17 -35.73
C SER A 14 -15.73 -24.29 -35.06
N SER A 15 -15.70 -24.87 -33.86
CA SER A 15 -14.47 -25.32 -33.25
C SER A 15 -13.86 -26.37 -34.18
N PHE A 16 -12.78 -26.03 -34.88
CA PHE A 16 -11.90 -27.06 -35.41
C PHE A 16 -11.31 -27.77 -34.19
N ALA A 17 -11.90 -28.89 -33.80
CA ALA A 17 -11.27 -29.81 -32.87
C ALA A 17 -10.00 -30.32 -33.55
N SER A 18 -8.89 -29.63 -33.28
CA SER A 18 -7.57 -30.01 -33.76
C SER A 18 -7.32 -31.47 -33.36
N SER A 19 -7.14 -32.34 -34.36
CA SER A 19 -6.83 -33.77 -34.16
C SER A 19 -5.41 -34.01 -33.63
N LEU A 20 -4.66 -32.93 -33.40
CA LEU A 20 -3.28 -32.93 -32.99
C LEU A 20 -3.12 -33.38 -31.52
N PRO A 21 -2.00 -34.05 -31.17
CA PRO A 21 -1.74 -34.55 -29.82
C PRO A 21 -1.77 -33.50 -28.69
N ILE A 22 -1.44 -32.25 -29.00
CA ILE A 22 -1.30 -31.15 -28.04
C ILE A 22 -2.29 -30.03 -28.38
N GLN A 23 -3.06 -29.61 -27.38
CA GLN A 23 -3.91 -28.43 -27.44
C GLN A 23 -3.20 -27.24 -26.79
N LEU A 24 -3.28 -26.08 -27.44
CA LEU A 24 -2.63 -24.83 -27.05
C LEU A 24 -3.67 -23.72 -27.03
N GLU A 25 -3.77 -23.00 -25.91
CA GLU A 25 -4.70 -21.88 -25.78
C GLU A 25 -4.13 -20.77 -24.90
N THR A 26 -4.57 -19.55 -25.16
CA THR A 26 -4.45 -18.40 -24.25
C THR A 26 -5.84 -18.15 -23.68
N ARG A 27 -5.92 -17.95 -22.36
CA ARG A 27 -7.21 -17.78 -21.68
C ARG A 27 -7.56 -16.31 -21.44
N GLU A 28 -6.55 -15.46 -21.34
CA GLU A 28 -6.69 -14.04 -21.09
C GLU A 28 -6.44 -13.21 -22.37
N PRO A 29 -7.09 -12.04 -22.51
CA PRO A 29 -6.77 -11.08 -23.57
C PRO A 29 -5.28 -10.71 -23.58
N LEU A 30 -4.68 -10.67 -24.77
CA LEU A 30 -3.27 -10.31 -24.97
C LEU A 30 -3.11 -8.78 -25.05
N THR A 31 -3.40 -8.12 -23.92
CA THR A 31 -3.35 -6.65 -23.72
C THR A 31 -2.02 -6.17 -23.13
N SER A 32 -1.12 -7.08 -22.78
CA SER A 32 0.22 -6.83 -22.26
C SER A 32 1.26 -7.62 -23.04
N HIS A 33 2.54 -7.28 -22.90
CA HIS A 33 3.63 -8.05 -23.50
C HIS A 33 3.94 -9.40 -22.81
N LEU A 34 3.12 -9.83 -21.85
CA LEU A 34 3.27 -11.07 -21.11
C LEU A 34 1.97 -11.90 -21.11
N ALA A 35 2.06 -13.21 -21.32
CA ALA A 35 0.91 -14.11 -21.22
C ALA A 35 1.32 -15.55 -20.86
N ASN A 36 0.45 -16.29 -20.16
CA ASN A 36 0.58 -17.74 -20.13
C ASN A 36 -0.05 -18.37 -21.40
N ILE A 37 0.58 -19.42 -21.91
CA ILE A 37 -0.01 -20.34 -22.90
C ILE A 37 -0.30 -21.65 -22.17
N HIS A 38 -1.53 -22.10 -22.19
CA HIS A 38 -1.94 -23.35 -21.55
C HIS A 38 -1.69 -24.51 -22.50
N VAL A 39 -1.03 -25.55 -21.99
CA VAL A 39 -0.64 -26.73 -22.76
C VAL A 39 -1.39 -27.95 -22.21
N ARG A 40 -2.13 -28.64 -23.08
CA ARG A 40 -2.83 -29.88 -22.73
C ARG A 40 -2.45 -31.01 -23.67
N PHE A 41 -1.97 -32.11 -23.09
CA PHE A 41 -1.63 -33.33 -23.83
C PHE A 41 -2.86 -34.23 -23.94
N ASN A 42 -3.46 -34.30 -25.13
CA ASN A 42 -4.57 -35.22 -25.43
C ASN A 42 -4.06 -36.62 -25.80
N LYS A 43 -2.82 -36.72 -26.30
CA LYS A 43 -2.12 -37.99 -26.59
C LYS A 43 -0.65 -37.88 -26.14
N PRO A 44 0.00 -38.99 -25.74
CA PRO A 44 1.42 -38.98 -25.42
C PRO A 44 2.27 -38.59 -26.63
N THR A 45 3.24 -37.71 -26.44
CA THR A 45 4.26 -37.36 -27.42
C THR A 45 5.64 -37.85 -26.97
N GLN A 46 6.52 -38.19 -27.91
CA GLN A 46 7.89 -38.65 -27.62
C GLN A 46 8.90 -37.63 -28.16
N GLY A 47 9.99 -37.41 -27.41
CA GLY A 47 11.05 -36.46 -27.76
C GLY A 47 10.85 -35.06 -27.17
N SER A 48 11.80 -34.18 -27.47
CA SER A 48 11.74 -32.76 -27.11
C SER A 48 10.70 -32.03 -27.97
N LEU A 49 10.14 -30.96 -27.40
CA LEU A 49 9.13 -30.13 -28.02
C LEU A 49 9.63 -28.70 -28.18
N SER A 50 9.43 -28.12 -29.37
CA SER A 50 9.65 -26.71 -29.65
C SER A 50 8.31 -26.01 -29.85
N PHE A 51 8.11 -24.87 -29.20
CA PHE A 51 6.92 -24.05 -29.29
C PHE A 51 7.27 -22.73 -29.97
N THR A 52 6.50 -22.35 -30.98
CA THR A 52 6.78 -21.17 -31.81
C THR A 52 5.52 -20.34 -32.05
N TYR A 53 5.70 -19.05 -32.34
CA TYR A 53 4.64 -18.19 -32.85
C TYR A 53 4.94 -17.77 -34.29
N GLY A 54 3.93 -17.79 -35.16
CA GLY A 54 4.06 -17.41 -36.57
C GLY A 54 2.74 -17.49 -37.33
N PRO A 55 2.76 -17.41 -38.67
CA PRO A 55 1.58 -17.62 -39.50
C PRO A 55 0.85 -18.94 -39.19
N CYS A 56 -0.49 -18.93 -39.23
CA CYS A 56 -1.30 -20.12 -38.92
C CYS A 56 -1.19 -21.24 -39.96
N ASP A 57 -0.67 -20.95 -41.15
CA ASP A 57 -0.41 -21.88 -42.24
C ASP A 57 1.04 -22.39 -42.29
N THR A 58 1.88 -21.98 -41.33
CA THR A 58 3.28 -22.43 -41.21
C THR A 58 3.40 -23.95 -41.25
N LYS A 59 4.32 -24.46 -42.08
CA LYS A 59 4.58 -25.90 -42.26
C LYS A 59 5.90 -26.38 -41.66
N SER A 60 6.79 -25.45 -41.32
CA SER A 60 8.11 -25.75 -40.76
C SER A 60 8.49 -24.75 -39.66
N ILE A 61 9.32 -25.17 -38.70
CA ILE A 61 9.82 -24.31 -37.62
C ILE A 61 10.53 -23.05 -38.17
N SER A 62 11.22 -23.16 -39.31
CA SER A 62 11.96 -22.04 -39.93
C SER A 62 11.09 -20.90 -40.45
N GLU A 63 9.79 -21.13 -40.64
CA GLU A 63 8.83 -20.10 -41.07
C GLU A 63 8.21 -19.35 -39.88
N ALA A 64 8.50 -19.77 -38.65
CA ALA A 64 8.01 -19.09 -37.46
C ALA A 64 8.63 -17.69 -37.32
N HIS A 65 7.87 -16.76 -36.75
CA HIS A 65 8.38 -15.43 -36.43
C HIS A 65 9.38 -15.49 -35.28
N HIS A 66 9.08 -16.27 -34.24
CA HIS A 66 9.99 -16.50 -33.11
C HIS A 66 9.68 -17.81 -32.38
N THR A 67 10.70 -18.37 -31.75
CA THR A 67 10.56 -19.47 -30.77
C THR A 67 10.11 -18.89 -29.43
N ILE A 68 9.11 -19.52 -28.83
CA ILE A 68 8.61 -19.20 -27.49
C ILE A 68 9.39 -19.99 -26.44
N ALA A 69 9.55 -21.30 -26.67
CA ALA A 69 10.01 -22.25 -25.66
C ALA A 69 10.53 -23.55 -26.29
N GLU A 70 11.55 -24.19 -25.71
CA GLU A 70 11.98 -25.56 -26.06
C GLU A 70 12.18 -26.43 -24.81
N THR A 71 11.59 -27.63 -24.75
CA THR A 71 11.65 -28.50 -23.56
C THR A 71 11.71 -29.98 -23.89
N ASP A 72 12.49 -30.70 -23.08
CA ASP A 72 12.48 -32.17 -23.02
C ASP A 72 11.39 -32.72 -22.08
N SER A 73 10.72 -31.85 -21.32
CA SER A 73 9.73 -32.24 -20.30
C SER A 73 8.35 -32.55 -20.92
N LYS A 74 7.78 -33.67 -20.50
CA LYS A 74 6.43 -34.13 -20.88
C LYS A 74 5.32 -33.65 -19.93
N SER A 75 5.66 -32.91 -18.87
CA SER A 75 4.74 -32.55 -17.78
C SER A 75 4.40 -31.05 -17.71
N VAL A 76 4.70 -30.30 -18.76
CA VAL A 76 4.43 -28.85 -18.78
C VAL A 76 2.93 -28.59 -18.81
N SER A 77 2.43 -27.78 -17.87
CA SER A 77 1.04 -27.31 -17.89
C SER A 77 0.90 -25.94 -18.56
N ARG A 78 1.89 -25.05 -18.40
CA ARG A 78 1.85 -23.70 -18.98
C ARG A 78 3.20 -23.29 -19.57
N LEU A 79 3.15 -22.44 -20.59
CA LEU A 79 4.29 -21.69 -21.08
C LEU A 79 4.19 -20.24 -20.67
N ALA A 80 5.35 -19.63 -20.60
CA ALA A 80 5.52 -18.26 -20.19
C ALA A 80 5.94 -17.46 -21.44
N TRP A 81 5.01 -16.70 -22.04
CA TRP A 81 5.22 -16.04 -23.34
C TRP A 81 5.48 -14.54 -23.18
N VAL A 82 6.70 -14.13 -23.51
CA VAL A 82 7.07 -12.73 -23.74
C VAL A 82 6.77 -12.39 -25.18
N ILE A 83 5.85 -11.47 -25.43
CA ILE A 83 5.40 -11.12 -26.78
C ILE A 83 6.32 -10.01 -27.35
N PRO A 84 7.16 -10.29 -28.37
CA PRO A 84 7.97 -9.27 -29.02
C PRO A 84 7.11 -8.14 -29.59
N THR A 85 7.65 -6.93 -29.66
CA THR A 85 6.85 -5.75 -30.01
C THR A 85 6.61 -5.61 -31.51
N ASN A 86 7.38 -6.34 -32.30
CA ASN A 86 7.21 -6.50 -33.73
C ASN A 86 6.29 -7.69 -34.10
N THR A 87 5.66 -8.34 -33.12
CA THR A 87 4.80 -9.49 -33.36
C THR A 87 3.56 -9.09 -34.15
N ASN A 88 3.29 -9.82 -35.24
CA ASN A 88 2.11 -9.61 -36.07
C ASN A 88 0.85 -10.18 -35.42
N ASP A 89 -0.26 -9.47 -35.59
CA ASP A 89 -1.58 -9.91 -35.15
C ASP A 89 -2.10 -11.09 -36.00
N ASN A 90 -3.00 -11.90 -35.42
CA ASN A 90 -3.63 -13.08 -36.04
C ASN A 90 -2.68 -14.22 -36.43
N GLY A 91 -1.52 -14.34 -35.77
CA GLY A 91 -0.66 -15.53 -35.87
C GLY A 91 -1.12 -16.66 -34.94
N CYS A 92 -0.60 -17.86 -35.13
CA CYS A 92 -0.90 -19.02 -34.28
C CYS A 92 0.34 -19.46 -33.49
N ILE A 93 0.11 -20.02 -32.32
CA ILE A 93 1.09 -20.76 -31.54
C ILE A 93 1.12 -22.19 -32.08
N SER A 94 2.30 -22.73 -32.34
CA SER A 94 2.50 -24.10 -32.84
C SER A 94 3.47 -24.87 -31.95
N ALA A 95 3.24 -26.17 -31.77
CA ALA A 95 4.13 -27.10 -31.09
C ALA A 95 4.66 -28.14 -32.08
N TRP A 96 5.96 -28.40 -32.02
CA TRP A 96 6.70 -29.25 -32.96
C TRP A 96 7.54 -30.27 -32.21
N THR A 97 7.71 -31.45 -32.79
CA THR A 97 8.71 -32.44 -32.35
C THR A 97 10.09 -32.15 -32.96
N ASN A 98 11.15 -32.77 -32.43
CA ASN A 98 12.53 -32.60 -32.91
C ASN A 98 12.77 -32.92 -34.40
N ASP A 99 11.97 -33.80 -34.98
CA ASP A 99 11.99 -34.14 -36.41
C ASP A 99 11.18 -33.15 -37.27
N GLY A 100 10.60 -32.10 -36.65
CA GLY A 100 9.86 -31.02 -37.30
C GLY A 100 8.38 -31.31 -37.54
N ALA A 101 7.82 -32.38 -36.96
CA ALA A 101 6.39 -32.69 -37.13
C ALA A 101 5.50 -31.79 -36.25
N LEU A 102 4.44 -31.25 -36.84
CA LEU A 102 3.46 -30.44 -36.12
C LEU A 102 2.60 -31.32 -35.21
N VAL A 103 2.64 -31.04 -33.90
CA VAL A 103 1.91 -31.81 -32.87
C VAL A 103 0.92 -30.98 -32.06
N GLY A 104 0.87 -29.67 -32.26
CA GLY A 104 -0.16 -28.80 -31.70
C GLY A 104 -0.24 -27.46 -32.42
N ARG A 105 -1.44 -26.87 -32.46
CA ARG A 105 -1.68 -25.53 -33.01
C ARG A 105 -2.84 -24.86 -32.28
N SER A 106 -2.67 -23.60 -31.90
CA SER A 106 -3.73 -22.78 -31.29
C SER A 106 -4.65 -22.17 -32.35
N GLU A 107 -5.75 -21.58 -31.90
CA GLU A 107 -6.48 -20.59 -32.69
C GLU A 107 -5.62 -19.33 -32.96
N PRO A 108 -5.97 -18.50 -33.97
CA PRO A 108 -5.29 -17.24 -34.22
C PRO A 108 -5.35 -16.30 -32.99
N GLN A 109 -4.20 -15.77 -32.62
CA GLN A 109 -4.03 -14.91 -31.45
C GLN A 109 -4.29 -13.46 -31.83
N LYS A 110 -5.20 -12.80 -31.11
CA LYS A 110 -5.46 -11.36 -31.27
C LYS A 110 -4.57 -10.55 -30.34
N LEU A 111 -3.64 -9.79 -30.91
CA LEU A 111 -2.69 -8.94 -30.19
C LEU A 111 -3.17 -7.49 -30.21
N HIS A 112 -3.34 -6.89 -29.05
CA HIS A 112 -3.50 -5.44 -28.96
C HIS A 112 -2.10 -4.81 -29.11
N ARG A 113 -1.90 -3.94 -30.11
CA ARG A 113 -0.58 -3.37 -30.43
C ARG A 113 -0.04 -2.51 -29.27
N ILE A 114 1.10 -2.90 -28.70
CA ILE A 114 1.86 -2.14 -27.70
C ILE A 114 3.23 -1.75 -28.30
N LYS A 115 3.60 -0.47 -28.24
CA LYS A 115 4.90 0.05 -28.75
C LYS A 115 5.95 0.06 -27.62
N ARG A 116 7.17 -0.47 -27.84
CA ARG A 116 8.29 -0.50 -26.85
C ARG A 116 9.42 0.50 -27.11
N ARG A 117 10.19 0.75 -26.03
CA ARG A 117 11.63 1.12 -26.01
C ARG A 117 12.54 -0.14 -25.86
N ALA A 118 13.83 0.01 -26.23
CA ALA A 118 14.81 -1.07 -26.46
C ALA A 118 15.62 -1.54 -25.22
N PRO A 119 16.27 -2.74 -25.22
CA PRO A 119 16.95 -3.31 -24.04
C PRO A 119 18.50 -3.31 -24.07
N GLN A 120 19.15 -3.39 -22.89
CA GLN A 120 20.58 -3.75 -22.69
C GLN A 120 20.87 -4.61 -21.42
N LYS A 121 22.14 -4.95 -21.15
CA LYS A 121 22.75 -6.24 -20.66
C LYS A 121 22.52 -6.74 -19.20
N ARG A 122 22.84 -8.05 -19.01
CA ARG A 122 22.53 -9.06 -17.97
C ARG A 122 23.26 -8.99 -16.59
N GLY A 123 22.61 -9.52 -15.55
CA GLY A 123 23.12 -9.90 -14.20
C GLY A 123 22.29 -11.05 -13.56
N LYS A 124 22.82 -11.75 -12.52
CA LYS A 124 22.42 -13.10 -12.05
C LYS A 124 21.36 -13.14 -10.92
N ASP A 125 20.28 -13.84 -11.22
CA ASP A 125 19.41 -14.70 -10.37
C ASP A 125 18.48 -14.08 -9.29
N SER A 126 17.54 -13.23 -9.74
CA SER A 126 16.21 -12.92 -9.14
C SER A 126 15.34 -12.10 -10.12
N ILE A 127 14.00 -12.05 -9.95
CA ILE A 127 13.19 -11.04 -10.65
C ILE A 127 13.56 -9.67 -10.13
N LEU A 128 14.15 -8.89 -11.01
CA LEU A 128 14.23 -7.45 -10.86
C LEU A 128 13.01 -6.85 -11.55
N MET A 129 12.00 -6.39 -10.81
CA MET A 129 10.96 -5.56 -11.43
C MET A 129 11.54 -4.16 -11.56
N THR A 130 12.15 -3.84 -12.71
CA THR A 130 12.80 -2.56 -13.01
C THR A 130 12.28 -2.00 -14.32
N GLU A 131 12.52 -0.71 -14.59
CA GLU A 131 12.14 -0.09 -15.87
C GLU A 131 12.77 -0.79 -17.08
N GLU A 132 14.04 -1.23 -16.95
CA GLU A 132 14.73 -2.05 -17.95
C GLU A 132 13.95 -3.34 -18.28
N ASN A 133 13.14 -3.79 -17.33
CA ASN A 133 12.43 -5.04 -17.37
C ASN A 133 10.93 -4.92 -17.71
N GLY A 134 10.48 -3.72 -18.12
CA GLY A 134 9.08 -3.43 -18.46
C GLY A 134 8.23 -3.00 -17.27
N PHE A 135 8.73 -3.15 -16.04
CA PHE A 135 8.00 -2.70 -14.86
C PHE A 135 8.31 -1.24 -14.56
N ASP A 136 7.31 -0.38 -14.64
CA ASP A 136 7.43 0.98 -14.15
C ASP A 136 7.41 0.97 -12.62
N VAL A 137 8.60 1.01 -12.00
CA VAL A 137 8.73 0.91 -10.54
C VAL A 137 8.08 2.06 -9.77
N LEU A 138 7.77 3.14 -10.49
CA LEU A 138 7.18 4.36 -9.95
C LEU A 138 5.76 4.61 -10.52
N GLY A 139 5.27 3.79 -11.44
CA GLY A 139 4.00 3.98 -12.14
C GLY A 139 2.88 3.03 -11.69
N PRO A 140 1.67 3.15 -12.28
CA PRO A 140 0.57 2.23 -12.04
C PRO A 140 0.84 0.87 -12.71
N TRP A 141 0.82 -0.20 -11.93
CA TRP A 141 1.47 -1.47 -12.26
C TRP A 141 0.74 -2.37 -13.28
N PHE A 142 1.44 -2.79 -14.35
CA PHE A 142 1.66 -4.16 -14.88
C PHE A 142 2.15 -4.09 -16.34
N ASP A 143 3.44 -4.34 -16.58
CA ASP A 143 3.98 -4.73 -17.91
C ASP A 143 5.15 -5.71 -17.73
N GLY A 144 4.82 -6.97 -17.46
CA GLY A 144 5.75 -7.96 -16.90
C GLY A 144 6.79 -8.59 -17.84
N VAL A 145 7.28 -7.83 -18.81
CA VAL A 145 7.90 -8.34 -20.03
C VAL A 145 9.24 -9.05 -19.83
N ALA A 146 10.11 -8.55 -18.96
CA ALA A 146 11.51 -8.98 -19.03
C ALA A 146 11.94 -10.06 -18.03
N HIS A 147 11.03 -10.54 -17.18
CA HIS A 147 11.32 -11.68 -16.31
C HIS A 147 11.56 -12.96 -17.13
N LEU A 148 10.59 -13.39 -17.94
CA LEU A 148 10.63 -14.68 -18.64
C LEU A 148 11.67 -14.71 -19.76
N ALA A 149 12.00 -13.55 -20.33
CA ALA A 149 13.09 -13.43 -21.29
C ALA A 149 14.48 -13.69 -20.66
N LYS A 150 14.59 -13.60 -19.31
CA LYS A 150 15.86 -13.71 -18.57
C LYS A 150 16.02 -15.07 -17.85
N THR A 151 14.96 -15.66 -17.30
CA THR A 151 15.05 -16.92 -16.55
C THR A 151 15.27 -18.16 -17.41
N GLY A 152 14.92 -18.10 -18.70
CA GLY A 152 14.82 -19.30 -19.53
C GLY A 152 13.65 -20.21 -19.10
N THR A 153 12.86 -19.80 -18.09
CA THR A 153 11.65 -20.48 -17.65
C THR A 153 10.55 -20.17 -18.64
N SER A 154 10.64 -20.76 -19.82
CA SER A 154 9.55 -20.75 -20.79
C SER A 154 8.44 -21.74 -20.41
N PHE A 155 8.64 -22.53 -19.35
CA PHE A 155 7.79 -23.63 -18.90
C PHE A 155 7.47 -23.50 -17.42
N VAL A 156 6.19 -23.56 -17.10
CA VAL A 156 5.68 -23.49 -15.75
C VAL A 156 4.96 -24.80 -15.48
N ASP A 157 5.47 -25.53 -14.49
CA ASP A 157 4.75 -26.61 -13.84
C ASP A 157 3.90 -25.96 -12.74
N GLU A 158 2.62 -25.76 -13.04
CA GLU A 158 1.68 -25.08 -12.15
C GLU A 158 1.55 -25.77 -10.79
N ASP A 159 1.53 -27.10 -10.76
CA ASP A 159 1.39 -27.86 -9.51
C ASP A 159 2.65 -27.72 -8.65
N ALA A 160 3.83 -27.78 -9.29
CA ALA A 160 5.10 -27.53 -8.60
C ALA A 160 5.21 -26.07 -8.11
N ALA A 161 4.70 -25.10 -8.86
CA ALA A 161 4.67 -23.70 -8.46
C ALA A 161 3.73 -23.46 -7.26
N LYS A 162 2.51 -24.02 -7.29
CA LYS A 162 1.49 -23.84 -6.24
C LYS A 162 1.77 -24.63 -4.96
N SER A 163 2.65 -25.63 -5.02
CA SER A 163 3.08 -26.43 -3.86
C SER A 163 4.26 -25.83 -3.08
N LYS A 164 4.85 -24.72 -3.55
CA LYS A 164 5.96 -24.03 -2.89
C LYS A 164 5.62 -23.61 -1.45
N GLU A 165 6.56 -23.85 -0.54
CA GLU A 165 6.45 -23.48 0.88
C GLU A 165 6.80 -22.00 1.06
N ILE A 166 5.81 -21.19 1.44
CA ILE A 166 5.96 -19.74 1.58
C ILE A 166 5.83 -19.33 3.04
N ALA A 167 6.85 -18.66 3.60
CA ALA A 167 6.74 -17.99 4.88
C ALA A 167 6.34 -16.52 4.69
N ILE A 168 5.37 -16.04 5.46
CA ILE A 168 5.08 -14.62 5.63
C ILE A 168 5.48 -14.23 7.05
N VAL A 169 6.51 -13.40 7.18
CA VAL A 169 7.03 -12.96 8.49
C VAL A 169 6.42 -11.61 8.83
N GLY A 170 5.50 -11.60 9.80
CA GLY A 170 4.72 -10.45 10.25
C GLY A 170 3.27 -10.52 9.79
N ALA A 171 2.34 -10.62 10.74
CA ALA A 171 0.89 -10.59 10.53
C ALA A 171 0.29 -9.18 10.63
N GLY A 172 1.05 -8.17 10.16
CA GLY A 172 0.54 -6.83 9.91
C GLY A 172 -0.30 -6.75 8.63
N MET A 173 -0.90 -5.60 8.35
CA MET A 173 -1.80 -5.45 7.18
C MET A 173 -1.15 -5.83 5.84
N SER A 174 0.15 -5.57 5.63
CA SER A 174 0.85 -5.99 4.41
C SER A 174 0.99 -7.52 4.32
N GLY A 175 1.36 -8.19 5.41
CA GLY A 175 1.49 -9.65 5.45
C GLY A 175 0.14 -10.37 5.32
N LEU A 176 -0.90 -9.86 5.98
CA LEU A 176 -2.27 -10.36 5.82
C LEU A 176 -2.79 -10.18 4.40
N MET A 177 -2.48 -9.03 3.77
CA MET A 177 -2.84 -8.79 2.37
C MET A 177 -2.08 -9.72 1.42
N THR A 178 -0.78 -9.93 1.64
CA THR A 178 0.01 -10.91 0.88
C THR A 178 -0.59 -12.31 0.98
N TYR A 179 -0.96 -12.76 2.19
CA TYR A 179 -1.63 -14.05 2.37
C TYR A 179 -2.92 -14.13 1.55
N LEU A 180 -3.78 -13.11 1.64
CA LEU A 180 -5.07 -13.10 0.95
C LEU A 180 -4.89 -13.22 -0.56
N VAL A 181 -3.96 -12.45 -1.14
CA VAL A 181 -3.69 -12.48 -2.59
C VAL A 181 -3.13 -13.83 -3.03
N LEU A 182 -2.15 -14.39 -2.30
CA LEU A 182 -1.57 -15.69 -2.63
C LEU A 182 -2.59 -16.83 -2.49
N SER A 183 -3.41 -16.81 -1.43
CA SER A 183 -4.48 -17.78 -1.22
C SER A 183 -5.52 -17.73 -2.34
N GLN A 184 -5.91 -16.53 -2.78
CA GLN A 184 -6.83 -16.34 -3.91
C GLN A 184 -6.22 -16.80 -5.25
N ALA A 185 -4.90 -16.78 -5.38
CA ALA A 185 -4.17 -17.35 -6.52
C ALA A 185 -4.04 -18.89 -6.44
N GLY A 186 -4.57 -19.54 -5.39
CA GLY A 186 -4.53 -20.99 -5.20
C GLY A 186 -3.27 -21.51 -4.54
N MET A 187 -2.44 -20.65 -3.95
CA MET A 187 -1.31 -21.07 -3.11
C MET A 187 -1.84 -21.60 -1.77
N THR A 188 -1.43 -22.80 -1.39
CA THR A 188 -1.98 -23.48 -0.20
C THR A 188 -0.95 -23.73 0.91
N ASN A 189 0.33 -23.75 0.58
CA ASN A 189 1.41 -24.05 1.52
C ASN A 189 2.05 -22.76 2.07
N ILE A 190 1.24 -21.98 2.80
CA ILE A 190 1.62 -20.68 3.36
C ILE A 190 1.65 -20.79 4.89
N SER A 191 2.72 -20.30 5.51
CA SER A 191 2.84 -20.16 6.96
C SER A 191 3.02 -18.68 7.33
N ILE A 192 2.23 -18.18 8.28
CA ILE A 192 2.41 -16.83 8.83
C ILE A 192 3.17 -16.95 10.15
N ILE A 193 4.21 -16.15 10.33
CA ILE A 193 5.05 -16.11 11.53
C ILE A 193 4.92 -14.72 12.14
N GLU A 194 4.28 -14.63 13.31
CA GLU A 194 4.03 -13.37 14.01
C GLU A 194 4.79 -13.33 15.33
N ALA A 195 5.47 -12.22 15.59
CA ALA A 195 6.26 -12.03 16.81
C ALA A 195 5.38 -11.65 18.02
N GLY A 196 4.28 -10.95 17.78
CA GLY A 196 3.29 -10.57 18.77
C GLY A 196 2.29 -11.67 19.09
N GLN A 197 1.27 -11.29 19.85
CA GLN A 197 0.13 -12.14 20.25
C GLN A 197 -1.18 -11.69 19.58
N ARG A 198 -1.09 -10.86 18.54
CA ARG A 198 -2.24 -10.32 17.81
C ARG A 198 -1.90 -10.08 16.35
N LEU A 199 -2.93 -10.07 15.52
CA LEU A 199 -2.85 -9.60 14.14
C LEU A 199 -2.86 -8.06 14.07
N GLY A 200 -2.44 -7.50 12.93
CA GLY A 200 -2.68 -6.10 12.55
C GLY A 200 -1.50 -5.15 12.63
N GLY A 201 -0.36 -5.57 13.20
CA GLY A 201 0.85 -4.73 13.24
C GLY A 201 0.60 -3.40 13.94
N ARG A 202 0.68 -2.27 13.23
CA ARG A 202 0.43 -0.92 13.79
C ARG A 202 -1.05 -0.53 13.89
N VAL A 203 -1.97 -1.34 13.35
CA VAL A 203 -3.39 -1.17 13.63
C VAL A 203 -3.64 -1.52 15.10
N HIS A 204 -4.08 -0.54 15.88
CA HIS A 204 -4.26 -0.69 17.32
C HIS A 204 -5.36 0.24 17.85
N THR A 205 -6.51 -0.34 18.11
CA THR A 205 -7.59 0.25 18.90
C THR A 205 -7.46 -0.23 20.35
N GLU A 206 -7.57 0.68 21.31
CA GLU A 206 -7.63 0.33 22.73
C GLU A 206 -9.05 0.51 23.25
N TYR A 207 -9.62 -0.52 23.88
CA TYR A 207 -10.91 -0.48 24.56
C TYR A 207 -10.71 -0.30 26.07
N LEU A 208 -10.99 0.89 26.61
CA LEU A 208 -10.77 1.20 28.04
C LEU A 208 -11.89 0.63 28.94
N SER A 209 -13.11 0.59 28.42
CA SER A 209 -14.25 -0.06 29.05
C SER A 209 -15.07 -0.84 28.03
N GLY A 210 -15.46 -2.06 28.40
CA GLY A 210 -16.31 -2.90 27.56
C GLY A 210 -15.58 -3.40 26.31
N GLY A 211 -16.32 -3.56 25.23
CA GLY A 211 -15.84 -3.98 23.93
C GLY A 211 -16.10 -2.95 22.81
N PRO A 212 -16.00 -3.38 21.54
CA PRO A 212 -16.11 -2.51 20.38
C PRO A 212 -17.33 -1.58 20.37
N PHE A 213 -18.48 -2.08 20.81
CA PHE A 213 -19.76 -1.37 20.71
C PHE A 213 -20.22 -0.76 22.04
N ASP A 214 -19.36 -0.75 23.06
CA ASP A 214 -19.53 0.05 24.28
C ASP A 214 -18.96 1.47 24.10
N TYR A 215 -18.27 1.72 22.97
CA TYR A 215 -17.81 3.03 22.51
C TYR A 215 -16.89 3.81 23.47
N SER A 216 -16.32 3.14 24.46
CA SER A 216 -15.19 3.64 25.23
C SER A 216 -13.87 3.07 24.71
N TYR A 217 -13.46 3.59 23.56
CA TYR A 217 -12.20 3.20 22.92
C TYR A 217 -11.50 4.40 22.29
N GLN A 218 -10.23 4.26 21.97
CA GLN A 218 -9.51 5.20 21.09
C GLN A 218 -8.50 4.51 20.19
N GLU A 219 -8.18 5.18 19.10
CA GLU A 219 -7.24 4.70 18.09
C GLU A 219 -5.80 5.10 18.43
N MET A 220 -5.02 4.12 18.89
CA MET A 220 -3.60 4.27 19.21
C MET A 220 -2.71 4.10 17.97
N GLY A 221 -3.23 3.46 16.93
CA GLY A 221 -2.63 3.36 15.60
C GLY A 221 -3.24 4.37 14.60
N PRO A 222 -3.49 3.97 13.34
CA PRO A 222 -4.23 4.78 12.38
C PRO A 222 -5.66 5.03 12.87
N MET A 223 -6.30 6.11 12.40
CA MET A 223 -7.58 6.56 12.97
C MET A 223 -8.72 6.67 11.95
N ARG A 224 -8.38 6.82 10.66
CA ARG A 224 -9.34 7.19 9.60
C ARG A 224 -8.77 6.92 8.21
N PHE A 225 -9.63 7.08 7.21
CA PHE A 225 -9.32 6.96 5.79
C PHE A 225 -9.92 8.14 5.02
N PRO A 226 -9.13 8.94 4.28
CA PRO A 226 -9.68 9.89 3.33
C PRO A 226 -10.42 9.14 2.21
N SER A 227 -11.58 9.66 1.79
CA SER A 227 -12.47 8.99 0.83
C SER A 227 -12.62 9.74 -0.47
N THR A 228 -12.85 11.06 -0.41
CA THR A 228 -13.05 11.90 -1.60
C THR A 228 -12.28 13.20 -1.52
N TYR A 229 -11.92 13.74 -2.67
CA TYR A 229 -11.32 15.05 -2.84
C TYR A 229 -12.24 15.91 -3.71
N THR A 230 -12.39 17.19 -3.37
CA THR A 230 -13.13 18.17 -4.18
C THR A 230 -12.14 19.20 -4.70
N SER A 231 -11.99 19.29 -6.03
CA SER A 231 -11.11 20.28 -6.62
C SER A 231 -11.62 21.69 -6.33
N PRO A 232 -10.80 22.59 -5.78
CA PRO A 232 -11.21 23.97 -5.53
C PRO A 232 -11.44 24.76 -6.83
N GLU A 233 -10.81 24.37 -7.94
CA GLU A 233 -10.92 25.07 -9.23
C GLU A 233 -12.16 24.63 -10.02
N THR A 234 -12.45 23.33 -10.07
CA THR A 234 -13.56 22.79 -10.88
C THR A 234 -14.81 22.47 -10.06
N ASN A 235 -14.70 22.44 -8.72
CA ASN A 235 -15.72 21.96 -7.79
C ASN A 235 -16.16 20.49 -8.06
N GLU A 236 -15.38 19.75 -8.83
CA GLU A 236 -15.61 18.33 -9.11
C GLU A 236 -15.14 17.49 -7.90
N THR A 237 -15.99 16.58 -7.44
CA THR A 237 -15.66 15.64 -6.37
C THR A 237 -15.30 14.29 -6.97
N MET A 238 -14.19 13.71 -6.52
CA MET A 238 -13.67 12.43 -6.98
C MET A 238 -13.20 11.57 -5.82
N ASN A 239 -13.11 10.26 -6.04
CA ASN A 239 -12.51 9.35 -5.08
C ASN A 239 -11.00 9.58 -5.00
N ILE A 240 -10.45 9.44 -3.80
CA ILE A 240 -9.02 9.26 -3.60
C ILE A 240 -8.74 7.76 -3.81
N THR A 241 -8.08 7.43 -4.92
CA THR A 241 -8.13 6.09 -5.53
C THR A 241 -7.34 5.03 -4.78
N ASP A 242 -6.17 5.37 -4.25
CA ASP A 242 -5.32 4.47 -3.46
C ASP A 242 -5.98 4.02 -2.14
N HIS A 243 -6.78 4.88 -1.52
CA HIS A 243 -7.57 4.53 -0.33
C HIS A 243 -8.79 3.64 -0.62
N GLN A 244 -9.25 3.55 -1.87
CA GLN A 244 -10.37 2.66 -2.23
C GLN A 244 -10.05 1.19 -1.97
N LEU A 245 -8.77 0.82 -2.02
CA LEU A 245 -8.29 -0.52 -1.70
C LEU A 245 -8.68 -0.95 -0.27
N VAL A 246 -8.69 -0.02 0.69
CA VAL A 246 -9.09 -0.31 2.08
C VAL A 246 -10.58 -0.65 2.15
N PHE A 247 -11.41 0.11 1.44
CA PHE A 247 -12.86 -0.10 1.40
C PHE A 247 -13.20 -1.43 0.70
N GLN A 248 -12.53 -1.71 -0.42
CA GLN A 248 -12.66 -2.99 -1.12
C GLN A 248 -12.25 -4.17 -0.24
N LEU A 249 -11.16 -4.05 0.53
CA LEU A 249 -10.72 -5.12 1.42
C LEU A 249 -11.78 -5.41 2.49
N ALA A 250 -12.36 -4.38 3.11
CA ALA A 250 -13.43 -4.57 4.08
C ALA A 250 -14.63 -5.31 3.49
N ASP A 251 -15.07 -4.92 2.28
CA ASP A 251 -16.16 -5.61 1.57
C ASP A 251 -15.83 -7.08 1.29
N GLU A 252 -14.61 -7.36 0.84
CA GLU A 252 -14.12 -8.73 0.63
C GLU A 252 -14.13 -9.54 1.93
N MET A 253 -13.60 -8.97 3.02
CA MET A 253 -13.55 -9.66 4.31
C MET A 253 -14.95 -9.89 4.89
N ASN A 254 -15.88 -8.96 4.69
CA ASN A 254 -17.28 -9.14 5.04
C ASN A 254 -17.90 -10.30 4.26
N ASN A 255 -17.65 -10.41 2.96
CA ASN A 255 -18.13 -11.52 2.13
C ASN A 255 -17.53 -12.86 2.57
N LEU A 256 -16.20 -12.92 2.79
CA LEU A 256 -15.50 -14.14 3.19
C LEU A 256 -15.95 -14.65 4.57
N ASN A 257 -16.34 -13.73 5.46
CA ASN A 257 -16.89 -14.05 6.78
C ASN A 257 -18.42 -14.19 6.78
N ASN A 258 -19.07 -14.31 5.62
CA ASN A 258 -20.53 -14.43 5.48
C ASN A 258 -21.31 -13.32 6.23
N HIS A 259 -20.75 -12.12 6.30
CA HIS A 259 -21.28 -10.97 7.04
C HIS A 259 -21.54 -11.26 8.53
N ASP A 260 -20.70 -12.08 9.18
CA ASP A 260 -20.74 -12.24 10.64
C ASP A 260 -20.54 -10.89 11.33
N LYS A 261 -21.51 -10.47 12.14
CA LYS A 261 -21.51 -9.21 12.89
C LYS A 261 -20.33 -9.09 13.86
N ASN A 262 -19.79 -10.20 14.36
CA ASN A 262 -18.63 -10.17 15.26
C ASN A 262 -17.34 -9.83 14.51
N LEU A 263 -17.30 -10.07 13.20
CA LEU A 263 -16.13 -9.90 12.33
C LEU A 263 -16.33 -8.80 11.27
N SER A 264 -17.51 -8.20 11.19
CA SER A 264 -17.84 -7.22 10.17
C SER A 264 -16.97 -5.96 10.25
N VAL A 265 -16.53 -5.47 9.10
CA VAL A 265 -15.79 -4.23 8.98
C VAL A 265 -16.74 -3.19 8.37
N ASP A 266 -17.38 -2.41 9.22
CA ASP A 266 -18.40 -1.44 8.83
C ASP A 266 -17.84 -0.02 8.92
N PHE A 267 -17.89 0.73 7.81
CA PHE A 267 -17.42 2.10 7.80
C PHE A 267 -18.49 3.08 8.25
N ILE A 268 -18.08 4.03 9.10
CA ILE A 268 -18.87 5.17 9.53
C ILE A 268 -18.16 6.48 9.16
N PRO A 269 -18.88 7.60 9.04
CA PRO A 269 -18.26 8.89 8.76
C PRO A 269 -17.23 9.27 9.84
N TRP A 270 -16.11 9.84 9.42
CA TRP A 270 -15.16 10.49 10.32
C TRP A 270 -15.25 12.00 10.17
N ILE A 271 -15.32 12.72 11.29
CA ILE A 271 -15.30 14.18 11.32
C ILE A 271 -13.85 14.61 11.47
N GLN A 272 -13.29 15.23 10.44
CA GLN A 272 -11.88 15.63 10.43
C GLN A 272 -11.59 16.81 11.38
N ALA A 273 -12.44 17.83 11.33
CA ALA A 273 -12.31 19.02 12.15
C ALA A 273 -13.69 19.48 12.62
N SER A 274 -13.75 19.91 13.88
CA SER A 274 -14.93 20.58 14.43
C SER A 274 -14.71 22.09 14.42
N PRO A 275 -15.67 22.91 13.93
CA PRO A 275 -15.61 24.36 14.05
C PRO A 275 -15.62 24.82 15.52
N ASN A 276 -16.10 23.98 16.43
CA ASN A 276 -16.13 24.22 17.86
C ASN A 276 -14.90 23.64 18.59
N GLY A 277 -13.93 23.06 17.87
CA GLY A 277 -12.64 22.72 18.46
C GLY A 277 -11.99 23.95 19.12
N LEU A 278 -11.29 23.72 20.22
CA LEU A 278 -10.75 24.77 21.09
C LEU A 278 -9.31 25.11 20.71
N SER A 279 -8.94 26.38 20.81
CA SER A 279 -7.55 26.83 20.68
C SER A 279 -7.08 27.41 22.01
N TYR A 280 -6.45 26.60 22.84
CA TYR A 280 -5.92 27.03 24.14
C TYR A 280 -4.46 27.46 24.00
N LYS A 281 -4.23 28.77 23.84
CA LYS A 281 -2.89 29.34 23.66
C LYS A 281 -2.65 30.50 24.60
N ASN A 282 -1.44 30.63 25.13
CA ASN A 282 -1.02 31.66 26.09
C ASN A 282 -1.97 31.78 27.28
N GLU A 283 -2.49 30.65 27.77
CA GLU A 283 -3.48 30.55 28.84
C GLU A 283 -4.80 31.32 28.58
N PHE A 284 -5.04 31.79 27.35
CA PHE A 284 -6.17 32.65 27.04
C PHE A 284 -7.50 31.89 27.08
N LYS A 285 -8.45 32.46 27.81
CA LYS A 285 -9.84 31.98 27.94
C LYS A 285 -10.81 33.14 27.77
N LEU A 286 -11.97 32.84 27.21
CA LEU A 286 -13.11 33.75 27.15
C LEU A 286 -13.70 33.97 28.56
N PRO A 287 -14.56 34.98 28.77
CA PRO A 287 -15.19 35.25 30.07
C PRO A 287 -16.01 34.08 30.65
N ASN A 288 -16.44 33.14 29.81
CA ASN A 288 -17.12 31.92 30.24
C ASN A 288 -16.15 30.81 30.75
N GLY A 289 -14.84 31.09 30.81
CA GLY A 289 -13.82 30.16 31.29
C GLY A 289 -13.32 29.14 30.26
N MET A 290 -13.83 29.16 29.03
CA MET A 290 -13.42 28.26 27.95
C MET A 290 -12.44 28.94 26.99
N PRO A 291 -11.48 28.20 26.39
CA PRO A 291 -10.72 28.71 25.25
C PRO A 291 -11.65 29.07 24.08
N PRO A 292 -11.25 30.01 23.20
CA PRO A 292 -12.03 30.33 22.02
C PRO A 292 -12.11 29.13 21.06
N THR A 293 -13.26 28.99 20.39
CA THR A 293 -13.41 28.02 19.32
C THR A 293 -12.76 28.49 18.02
N LEU A 294 -12.44 27.57 17.12
CA LEU A 294 -11.93 27.89 15.79
C LEU A 294 -12.90 28.80 15.01
N ALA A 295 -14.21 28.57 15.10
CA ALA A 295 -15.21 29.42 14.47
C ALA A 295 -15.26 30.84 15.06
N GLN A 296 -15.02 31.00 16.36
CA GLN A 296 -14.91 32.32 16.98
C GLN A 296 -13.64 33.05 16.52
N ILE A 297 -12.52 32.35 16.43
CA ILE A 297 -11.26 32.91 15.89
C ILE A 297 -11.42 33.31 14.43
N ALA A 298 -12.08 32.48 13.60
CA ALA A 298 -12.34 32.81 12.20
C ALA A 298 -13.18 34.08 12.03
N LYS A 299 -14.11 34.35 12.98
CA LYS A 299 -14.90 35.60 13.01
C LYS A 299 -14.14 36.78 13.60
N ASN A 300 -13.23 36.53 14.53
CA ASN A 300 -12.42 37.55 15.19
C ASN A 300 -11.00 37.02 15.46
N ALA A 301 -10.08 37.31 14.53
CA ALA A 301 -8.70 36.83 14.59
C ALA A 301 -7.94 37.29 15.84
N SER A 302 -8.38 38.35 16.53
CA SER A 302 -7.77 38.80 17.79
C SER A 302 -7.93 37.82 18.95
N LEU A 303 -8.82 36.84 18.84
CA LEU A 303 -9.00 35.76 19.82
C LEU A 303 -7.97 34.63 19.65
N GLY A 304 -7.29 34.57 18.50
CA GLY A 304 -6.25 33.59 18.25
C GLY A 304 -4.88 34.08 18.71
N ALA A 305 -3.91 33.17 18.77
CA ALA A 305 -2.52 33.57 18.91
C ALA A 305 -2.09 34.39 17.67
N LYS A 306 -1.36 35.49 17.91
CA LYS A 306 -0.77 36.28 16.82
C LYS A 306 0.34 35.46 16.17
N SER A 307 0.06 34.93 14.99
CA SER A 307 1.08 34.48 14.06
C SER A 307 1.08 35.46 12.90
N SER A 308 2.08 36.32 12.83
CA SER A 308 2.35 37.12 11.62
C SER A 308 3.74 36.77 11.16
N LEU A 309 3.83 36.20 9.97
CA LEU A 309 5.08 36.11 9.23
C LEU A 309 5.62 37.53 9.03
N GLY A 310 6.93 37.72 9.16
CA GLY A 310 7.55 38.98 8.77
C GLY A 310 7.68 39.08 7.25
N PRO A 311 8.09 40.24 6.72
CA PRO A 311 8.23 40.43 5.28
C PRO A 311 9.20 39.45 4.61
N GLU A 312 10.24 39.01 5.33
CA GLU A 312 11.21 38.03 4.80
C GLU A 312 10.63 36.63 4.71
N GLU A 313 9.85 36.23 5.72
CA GLU A 313 9.13 34.95 5.73
C GLU A 313 8.03 34.93 4.67
N GLU A 314 7.28 36.01 4.49
CA GLU A 314 6.27 36.12 3.42
C GLU A 314 6.90 36.03 2.03
N ASP A 315 8.03 36.70 1.79
CA ASP A 315 8.77 36.62 0.52
C ASP A 315 9.30 35.22 0.25
N LEU A 316 9.86 34.54 1.26
CA LEU A 316 10.34 33.16 1.11
C LEU A 316 9.18 32.18 0.89
N GLN A 317 8.05 32.33 1.58
CA GLN A 317 6.86 31.50 1.38
C GLN A 317 6.33 31.66 -0.04
N ALA A 318 6.19 32.89 -0.53
CA ALA A 318 5.76 33.14 -1.91
C ALA A 318 6.70 32.51 -2.95
N LYS A 319 8.01 32.50 -2.67
CA LYS A 319 8.97 31.77 -3.50
C LYS A 319 8.73 30.26 -3.45
N VAL A 320 8.58 29.65 -2.27
CA VAL A 320 8.29 28.21 -2.13
C VAL A 320 7.01 27.85 -2.88
N ASP A 321 5.94 28.60 -2.67
CA ASP A 321 4.63 28.40 -3.32
C ASP A 321 4.74 28.42 -4.85
N SER A 322 5.63 29.25 -5.42
CA SER A 322 5.86 29.30 -6.87
C SER A 322 6.48 28.02 -7.48
N PHE A 323 7.03 27.13 -6.65
CA PHE A 323 7.52 25.81 -7.04
C PHE A 323 6.56 24.67 -6.67
N MET A 324 5.53 24.96 -5.86
CA MET A 324 4.53 23.98 -5.48
C MET A 324 3.53 23.77 -6.61
N PRO A 325 3.11 22.52 -6.84
CA PRO A 325 2.19 22.22 -7.92
C PRO A 325 0.76 22.68 -7.56
N GLY A 326 0.00 23.08 -8.58
CA GLY A 326 -1.38 23.55 -8.42
C GLY A 326 -2.42 22.43 -8.21
N SER A 327 -3.70 22.80 -8.22
CA SER A 327 -4.79 21.85 -7.91
C SER A 327 -4.97 20.73 -8.95
N ASP A 328 -4.50 20.92 -10.18
CA ASP A 328 -4.40 19.87 -11.21
C ASP A 328 -3.54 18.69 -10.74
N PHE A 329 -2.45 18.97 -10.01
CA PHE A 329 -1.60 17.92 -9.46
C PHE A 329 -2.26 17.23 -8.28
N SER A 330 -3.01 17.95 -7.45
CA SER A 330 -3.84 17.33 -6.39
C SER A 330 -4.92 16.43 -6.98
N THR A 331 -5.52 16.84 -8.10
CA THR A 331 -6.45 16.01 -8.89
C THR A 331 -5.74 14.77 -9.45
N LEU A 332 -4.50 14.91 -9.94
CA LEU A 332 -3.69 13.78 -10.37
C LEU A 332 -3.38 12.82 -9.22
N MET A 333 -2.97 13.32 -8.04
CA MET A 333 -2.71 12.51 -6.86
C MET A 333 -3.98 11.73 -6.43
N ALA A 334 -5.13 12.42 -6.38
CA ALA A 334 -6.40 11.79 -6.03
C ALA A 334 -6.79 10.67 -7.02
N LYS A 335 -6.55 10.86 -8.32
CA LYS A 335 -6.88 9.86 -9.36
C LYS A 335 -5.83 8.76 -9.52
N ASN A 336 -4.55 9.08 -9.35
CA ASN A 336 -3.44 8.17 -9.60
C ASN A 336 -2.17 8.63 -8.85
N MET A 337 -2.09 8.26 -7.56
CA MET A 337 -0.97 8.64 -6.69
C MET A 337 0.40 8.14 -7.20
N PHE A 338 0.45 6.97 -7.85
CA PHE A 338 1.68 6.46 -8.47
C PHE A 338 2.21 7.42 -9.54
N LYS A 339 1.34 7.77 -10.49
CA LYS A 339 1.70 8.68 -11.59
C LYS A 339 2.09 10.06 -11.05
N ALA A 340 1.40 10.55 -10.02
CA ALA A 340 1.76 11.80 -9.37
C ALA A 340 3.15 11.73 -8.72
N HIS A 341 3.44 10.66 -7.98
CA HIS A 341 4.75 10.45 -7.36
C HIS A 341 5.88 10.40 -8.40
N LYS A 342 5.69 9.61 -9.47
CA LYS A 342 6.64 9.57 -10.59
C LYS A 342 6.86 10.95 -11.20
N GLN A 343 5.78 11.66 -11.50
CA GLN A 343 5.86 13.01 -12.05
C GLN A 343 6.60 13.96 -11.09
N TRP A 344 6.37 13.85 -9.77
CA TRP A 344 7.07 14.64 -8.76
C TRP A 344 8.58 14.37 -8.77
N LEU A 345 8.99 13.10 -8.85
CA LEU A 345 10.40 12.73 -8.94
C LEU A 345 11.08 13.29 -10.19
N GLU A 346 10.39 13.29 -11.34
CA GLU A 346 10.96 13.69 -12.63
C GLU A 346 10.92 15.21 -12.87
N THR A 347 9.82 15.87 -12.52
CA THR A 347 9.56 17.27 -12.91
C THR A 347 9.21 18.18 -11.73
N GLY A 348 9.14 17.65 -10.51
CA GLY A 348 8.91 18.43 -9.30
C GLY A 348 9.94 19.53 -9.09
N LEU A 349 9.53 20.58 -8.38
CA LEU A 349 10.33 21.79 -8.17
C LEU A 349 10.84 22.40 -9.49
N ASN A 350 9.96 22.51 -10.50
CA ASN A 350 10.28 23.05 -11.83
C ASN A 350 11.45 22.33 -12.54
N GLY A 351 11.51 21.00 -12.43
CA GLY A 351 12.52 20.16 -13.09
C GLY A 351 13.80 19.93 -12.28
N LEU A 352 13.84 20.33 -11.01
CA LEU A 352 14.98 20.06 -10.11
C LEU A 352 14.92 18.67 -9.45
N GLY A 353 13.81 17.95 -9.59
CA GLY A 353 13.54 16.65 -8.99
C GLY A 353 12.99 16.81 -7.57
N GLY A 354 11.74 16.41 -7.37
CA GLY A 354 10.96 16.71 -6.17
C GLY A 354 11.48 16.11 -4.86
N ASP A 355 12.20 14.99 -4.93
CA ASP A 355 12.80 14.33 -3.77
C ASP A 355 14.31 14.47 -3.68
N GLN A 356 14.95 15.24 -4.57
CA GLN A 356 16.39 15.49 -4.50
C GLN A 356 16.75 16.54 -3.43
N TRP A 357 15.75 17.16 -2.82
CA TRP A 357 15.91 18.23 -1.85
C TRP A 357 15.10 17.92 -0.59
N SER A 358 15.72 18.11 0.57
CA SER A 358 14.94 18.36 1.78
C SER A 358 14.35 19.77 1.70
N GLU A 359 13.21 20.01 2.34
CA GLU A 359 12.58 21.33 2.39
C GLU A 359 13.56 22.42 2.85
N TYR A 360 14.30 22.17 3.94
CA TYR A 360 15.34 23.06 4.44
C TYR A 360 16.41 23.38 3.39
N ALA A 361 17.03 22.35 2.80
CA ALA A 361 18.09 22.54 1.81
C ALA A 361 17.59 23.28 0.56
N PHE A 362 16.32 23.09 0.16
CA PHE A 362 15.72 23.84 -0.94
C PHE A 362 15.59 25.33 -0.59
N MET A 363 14.99 25.64 0.56
CA MET A 363 14.79 27.03 0.99
C MET A 363 16.13 27.78 1.17
N VAL A 364 17.10 27.17 1.85
CA VAL A 364 18.39 27.83 2.14
C VAL A 364 19.32 27.85 0.93
N ASN A 365 19.56 26.69 0.31
CA ASN A 365 20.61 26.59 -0.70
C ASN A 365 20.14 27.00 -2.09
N TYR A 366 18.87 26.76 -2.42
CA TYR A 366 18.32 27.10 -3.74
C TYR A 366 17.61 28.46 -3.73
N LEU A 367 16.63 28.68 -2.84
CA LEU A 367 15.86 29.93 -2.77
C LEU A 367 16.57 31.08 -2.04
N LYS A 368 17.68 30.79 -1.35
CA LYS A 368 18.48 31.77 -0.59
C LYS A 368 17.70 32.40 0.58
N GLY A 369 16.81 31.64 1.21
CA GLY A 369 16.19 32.00 2.48
C GLY A 369 17.23 32.18 3.59
N THR A 370 16.96 33.05 4.56
CA THR A 370 17.81 33.18 5.74
C THR A 370 17.57 31.98 6.66
N ALA A 371 18.50 31.69 7.58
CA ALA A 371 18.29 30.63 8.57
C ALA A 371 17.04 30.90 9.42
N ASN A 372 16.77 32.17 9.75
CA ASN A 372 15.59 32.55 10.53
C ASN A 372 14.30 32.39 9.72
N SER A 373 14.23 32.92 8.49
CA SER A 373 12.99 32.81 7.71
C SER A 373 12.70 31.37 7.31
N THR A 374 13.74 30.56 7.09
CA THR A 374 13.59 29.12 6.87
C THR A 374 13.03 28.44 8.10
N ASP A 375 13.60 28.67 9.30
CA ASP A 375 13.15 28.11 10.58
C ASP A 375 11.69 28.45 10.92
N VAL A 376 11.24 29.67 10.56
CA VAL A 376 9.85 30.09 10.77
C VAL A 376 8.88 29.41 9.79
N LEU A 377 9.27 29.22 8.52
CA LEU A 377 8.41 28.60 7.50
C LEU A 377 8.40 27.07 7.55
N GLY A 378 9.50 26.47 7.96
CA GLY A 378 9.66 25.04 8.10
C GLY A 378 10.65 24.73 9.20
N ASP A 379 10.47 23.58 9.83
CA ASP A 379 11.47 23.09 10.79
C ASP A 379 12.80 22.77 10.06
N TRP A 380 13.84 22.41 10.83
CA TRP A 380 15.10 21.85 10.32
C TRP A 380 14.91 20.41 9.80
N SER A 381 13.85 20.20 9.04
CA SER A 381 13.42 18.91 8.54
C SER A 381 14.30 18.44 7.39
N ALA A 382 14.76 17.19 7.49
CA ALA A 382 15.41 16.48 6.39
C ALA A 382 14.42 15.79 5.45
N ALA A 383 13.11 15.90 5.71
CA ALA A 383 12.06 15.33 4.87
C ALA A 383 11.98 16.04 3.52
N THR A 384 11.45 15.34 2.53
CA THR A 384 11.17 15.89 1.21
C THR A 384 9.76 16.47 1.16
N PHE A 385 9.51 17.33 0.19
CA PHE A 385 8.18 17.90 -0.06
C PHE A 385 7.13 16.85 -0.42
N TRP A 386 7.52 15.63 -0.84
CA TRP A 386 6.53 14.62 -1.20
C TRP A 386 5.61 14.26 -0.02
N ASP A 387 6.16 14.16 1.19
CA ASP A 387 5.39 13.94 2.42
C ASP A 387 4.32 15.02 2.60
N THR A 388 4.73 16.28 2.50
CA THR A 388 3.86 17.46 2.57
C THR A 388 2.77 17.46 1.49
N LEU A 389 3.07 17.00 0.27
CA LEU A 389 2.12 16.99 -0.85
C LEU A 389 1.01 15.94 -0.66
N TYR A 390 1.36 14.67 -0.41
CA TYR A 390 0.35 13.63 -0.29
C TYR A 390 -0.43 13.74 1.04
N GLU A 391 0.24 14.10 2.14
CA GLU A 391 -0.46 14.38 3.40
C GLU A 391 -1.37 15.59 3.25
N GLY A 392 -0.91 16.65 2.57
CA GLY A 392 -1.73 17.82 2.24
C GLY A 392 -3.02 17.44 1.52
N LEU A 393 -2.97 16.54 0.52
CA LEU A 393 -4.17 15.99 -0.12
C LEU A 393 -5.04 15.21 0.86
N TYR A 394 -4.46 14.29 1.62
CA TYR A 394 -5.22 13.41 2.51
C TYR A 394 -5.88 14.17 3.66
N PHE A 395 -5.21 15.15 4.26
CA PHE A 395 -5.73 16.01 5.34
C PHE A 395 -6.69 17.10 4.84
N SER A 396 -6.74 17.36 3.53
CA SER A 396 -7.71 18.26 2.90
C SER A 396 -8.85 17.52 2.16
N ALA A 397 -8.95 16.20 2.34
CA ALA A 397 -10.02 15.42 1.74
C ALA A 397 -11.42 15.97 2.13
N ALA A 398 -12.35 15.93 1.18
CA ALA A 398 -13.72 16.41 1.35
C ALA A 398 -14.55 15.49 2.26
N SER A 399 -14.20 14.20 2.33
CA SER A 399 -14.84 13.25 3.23
C SER A 399 -13.87 12.19 3.75
N TYR A 400 -14.17 11.67 4.92
CA TYR A 400 -13.38 10.64 5.61
C TYR A 400 -14.29 9.56 6.17
N LYS A 401 -13.72 8.37 6.36
CA LYS A 401 -14.36 7.24 7.03
C LYS A 401 -13.48 6.72 8.16
N THR A 402 -14.09 6.10 9.15
CA THR A 402 -13.43 5.24 10.15
C THR A 402 -14.23 3.95 10.29
N ILE A 403 -13.77 3.00 11.09
CA ILE A 403 -14.45 1.70 11.30
C ILE A 403 -15.25 1.75 12.60
N ASP A 404 -16.53 1.39 12.53
CA ASP A 404 -17.40 1.30 13.70
C ASP A 404 -16.91 0.21 14.65
N GLY A 405 -16.77 0.52 15.93
CA GLY A 405 -16.14 -0.37 16.91
C GLY A 405 -14.61 -0.48 16.80
N GLY A 406 -13.99 0.37 15.97
CA GLY A 406 -12.55 0.60 15.93
C GLY A 406 -11.79 -0.17 14.85
N LEU A 407 -10.66 0.39 14.42
CA LEU A 407 -9.87 -0.11 13.30
C LEU A 407 -9.29 -1.52 13.53
N ASN A 408 -9.17 -2.00 14.77
CA ASN A 408 -8.82 -3.39 15.07
C ASN A 408 -9.77 -4.41 14.43
N ARG A 409 -11.01 -4.04 14.11
CA ARG A 409 -11.94 -4.95 13.42
C ARG A 409 -11.43 -5.42 12.06
N LEU A 410 -10.65 -4.58 11.37
CA LEU A 410 -10.07 -4.96 10.07
C LEU A 410 -9.12 -6.16 10.18
N PRO A 411 -8.02 -6.13 10.97
CA PRO A 411 -7.20 -7.33 11.15
C PRO A 411 -7.93 -8.46 11.88
N LEU A 412 -8.90 -8.17 12.77
CA LEU A 412 -9.69 -9.23 13.41
C LEU A 412 -10.48 -10.07 12.41
N SER A 413 -10.98 -9.46 11.33
CA SER A 413 -11.72 -10.17 10.27
C SER A 413 -10.90 -11.25 9.57
N PHE A 414 -9.57 -11.26 9.71
CA PHE A 414 -8.70 -12.29 9.13
C PHE A 414 -8.61 -13.57 9.96
N HIS A 415 -8.93 -13.55 11.26
CA HIS A 415 -8.74 -14.70 12.16
C HIS A 415 -9.26 -16.04 11.59
N PRO A 416 -10.51 -16.13 11.08
CA PRO A 416 -11.02 -17.41 10.57
C PRO A 416 -10.25 -17.97 9.36
N LEU A 417 -9.49 -17.12 8.66
CA LEU A 417 -8.73 -17.51 7.48
C LEU A 417 -7.29 -17.90 7.84
N VAL A 418 -6.71 -17.30 8.89
CA VAL A 418 -5.26 -17.38 9.15
C VAL A 418 -4.86 -18.07 10.44
N ASP A 419 -5.77 -18.32 11.38
CA ASP A 419 -5.41 -18.84 12.70
C ASP A 419 -4.69 -20.20 12.63
N ASP A 420 -5.16 -21.12 11.77
CA ASP A 420 -4.57 -22.46 11.61
C ASP A 420 -3.19 -22.47 10.95
N ILE A 421 -2.81 -21.38 10.28
CA ILE A 421 -1.53 -21.24 9.57
C ILE A 421 -0.60 -20.21 10.21
N THR A 422 -1.04 -19.55 11.30
CA THR A 422 -0.28 -18.51 11.97
C THR A 422 0.38 -19.03 13.24
N THR A 423 1.70 -18.88 13.33
CA THR A 423 2.43 -19.09 14.58
C THR A 423 2.72 -17.76 15.26
N MET A 424 2.03 -17.50 16.36
CA MET A 424 2.22 -16.33 17.23
C MET A 424 3.47 -16.46 18.13
N GLY A 425 3.94 -15.34 18.68
CA GLY A 425 5.06 -15.30 19.64
C GLY A 425 6.43 -15.70 19.08
N ARG A 426 6.59 -15.76 17.76
CA ARG A 426 7.83 -16.22 17.12
C ARG A 426 8.61 -15.05 16.53
N LYS A 427 9.58 -14.56 17.29
CA LYS A 427 10.45 -13.43 16.90
C LYS A 427 11.66 -13.92 16.10
N ILE A 428 11.65 -13.71 14.78
CA ILE A 428 12.82 -13.98 13.93
C ILE A 428 13.98 -13.06 14.32
N GLU A 429 15.19 -13.64 14.36
CA GLU A 429 16.44 -12.96 14.72
C GLU A 429 17.53 -13.15 13.67
N ARG A 430 17.45 -14.20 12.86
CA ARG A 430 18.40 -14.47 11.78
C ARG A 430 17.68 -15.07 10.57
N VAL A 431 18.14 -14.67 9.39
CA VAL A 431 17.79 -15.30 8.12
C VAL A 431 19.07 -15.83 7.49
N ARG A 432 19.02 -17.05 6.97
CA ARG A 432 20.08 -17.64 6.15
C ARG A 432 19.51 -18.00 4.79
N TYR A 433 20.31 -17.82 3.77
CA TYR A 433 20.04 -18.35 2.44
C TYR A 433 21.07 -19.42 2.12
N ASP A 434 20.63 -20.49 1.48
CA ASP A 434 21.46 -21.62 1.10
C ASP A 434 21.43 -21.79 -0.42
N ASP A 435 22.54 -21.38 -1.05
CA ASP A 435 22.73 -21.47 -2.51
C ASP A 435 22.61 -22.91 -3.05
N SER A 436 22.82 -23.92 -2.20
CA SER A 436 22.85 -25.32 -2.66
C SER A 436 21.45 -25.92 -2.85
N ASN A 437 20.47 -25.44 -2.09
CA ASN A 437 19.09 -25.90 -2.16
C ASN A 437 18.10 -24.81 -2.59
N ASP A 438 18.58 -23.59 -2.83
CA ASP A 438 17.79 -22.45 -3.30
C ASP A 438 16.64 -22.09 -2.34
N LYS A 439 16.88 -22.26 -1.02
CA LYS A 439 15.90 -22.03 0.06
C LYS A 439 16.37 -21.01 1.09
N VAL A 440 15.38 -20.41 1.76
CA VAL A 440 15.58 -19.47 2.86
C VAL A 440 15.23 -20.13 4.20
N THR A 441 16.09 -19.95 5.20
CA THR A 441 15.92 -20.49 6.55
C THR A 441 15.76 -19.35 7.55
N LEU A 442 14.63 -19.34 8.25
CA LEU A 442 14.30 -18.39 9.30
C LEU A 442 14.68 -18.97 10.64
N GLN A 443 15.41 -18.22 11.47
CA GLN A 443 15.89 -18.68 12.77
C GLN A 443 15.44 -17.74 13.90
N TRP A 444 15.01 -18.33 15.01
CA TRP A 444 14.58 -17.64 16.22
C TRP A 444 15.01 -18.41 17.47
N ARG A 445 14.85 -17.78 18.63
CA ARG A 445 14.98 -18.45 19.93
C ARG A 445 13.65 -18.50 20.64
N LYS A 446 13.42 -19.53 21.48
CA LYS A 446 12.18 -19.62 22.27
C LYS A 446 12.20 -18.60 23.39
N GLN A 447 13.36 -18.40 24.01
CA GLN A 447 13.62 -17.38 25.01
C GLN A 447 14.84 -16.55 24.62
N TYR A 448 14.87 -15.28 25.04
CA TYR A 448 15.93 -14.34 24.65
C TYR A 448 17.32 -14.73 25.17
N ASN A 449 17.39 -15.58 26.19
CA ASN A 449 18.61 -16.10 26.82
C ASN A 449 18.99 -17.49 26.31
N ASP A 450 18.23 -18.10 25.39
CA ASP A 450 18.63 -19.37 24.78
C ASP A 450 19.92 -19.17 23.96
N THR A 451 20.78 -20.19 23.97
CA THR A 451 22.02 -20.22 23.18
C THR A 451 21.83 -20.84 21.81
N GLU A 452 20.82 -21.69 21.66
CA GLU A 452 20.52 -22.42 20.43
C GLU A 452 19.37 -21.79 19.66
N PHE A 453 19.52 -21.72 18.33
CA PHE A 453 18.45 -21.29 17.44
C PHE A 453 17.55 -22.48 17.09
N GLN A 454 16.25 -22.20 17.03
CA GLN A 454 15.31 -23.00 16.26
C GLN A 454 15.30 -22.48 14.82
N ASP A 455 14.92 -23.33 13.88
CA ASP A 455 14.83 -22.96 12.47
C ASP A 455 13.63 -23.58 11.74
N SER A 456 13.29 -22.96 10.61
CA SER A 456 12.36 -23.49 9.62
C SER A 456 12.78 -22.96 8.25
N THR A 457 12.73 -23.84 7.25
CA THR A 457 13.22 -23.58 5.90
C THR A 457 12.04 -23.56 4.93
N PHE A 458 12.07 -22.63 3.97
CA PHE A 458 11.00 -22.34 3.03
C PHE A 458 11.58 -22.09 1.63
N ASP A 459 10.76 -22.24 0.59
CA ASP A 459 11.15 -21.86 -0.76
C ASP A 459 11.27 -20.34 -0.91
N TYR A 460 10.35 -19.58 -0.31
CA TYR A 460 10.41 -18.11 -0.25
C TYR A 460 9.95 -17.57 1.11
N ALA A 461 10.42 -16.37 1.46
CA ALA A 461 9.98 -15.63 2.62
C ALA A 461 9.55 -14.21 2.25
N VAL A 462 8.30 -13.86 2.49
CA VAL A 462 7.82 -12.48 2.42
C VAL A 462 8.01 -11.84 3.78
N ILE A 463 8.88 -10.83 3.86
CA ILE A 463 9.24 -10.13 5.09
C ILE A 463 8.39 -8.86 5.20
N ALA A 464 7.30 -8.94 5.97
CA ALA A 464 6.39 -7.84 6.27
C ALA A 464 6.81 -7.02 7.52
N VAL A 465 7.94 -7.38 8.12
CA VAL A 465 8.52 -6.73 9.31
C VAL A 465 9.18 -5.40 8.92
N PRO A 466 8.95 -4.29 9.64
CA PRO A 466 9.55 -3.00 9.30
C PRO A 466 11.08 -3.00 9.44
N PHE A 467 11.75 -2.20 8.62
CA PHE A 467 13.21 -2.08 8.61
C PHE A 467 13.83 -1.58 9.92
N SER A 468 13.07 -0.83 10.73
CA SER A 468 13.44 -0.48 12.12
C SER A 468 13.74 -1.72 12.99
N ILE A 469 13.15 -2.87 12.65
CA ILE A 469 13.35 -4.16 13.32
C ILE A 469 14.30 -5.05 12.55
N VAL A 470 14.11 -5.19 11.24
CA VAL A 470 14.93 -6.05 10.37
C VAL A 470 16.41 -5.66 10.41
N ARG A 471 16.74 -4.37 10.61
CA ARG A 471 18.13 -3.91 10.79
C ARG A 471 18.85 -4.51 12.01
N ARG A 472 18.13 -5.16 12.92
CA ARG A 472 18.67 -5.87 14.09
C ARG A 472 18.85 -7.38 13.84
N TRP A 473 18.40 -7.90 12.69
CA TRP A 473 18.56 -9.30 12.33
C TRP A 473 19.94 -9.59 11.77
N ARG A 474 20.37 -10.85 11.89
CA ARG A 474 21.51 -11.36 11.11
C ARG A 474 20.98 -11.80 9.74
N LEU A 475 21.35 -11.09 8.68
CA LEU A 475 20.89 -11.35 7.31
C LEU A 475 22.00 -12.01 6.48
N PRO A 476 21.65 -12.68 5.36
CA PRO A 476 22.65 -13.08 4.36
C PRO A 476 23.34 -11.86 3.74
N SER A 477 24.36 -12.11 2.90
CA SER A 477 25.12 -11.04 2.25
C SER A 477 24.30 -10.38 1.13
N LEU A 478 23.59 -9.32 1.47
CA LEU A 478 22.76 -8.57 0.53
C LEU A 478 23.54 -7.48 -0.22
N PRO A 479 23.09 -7.07 -1.44
CA PRO A 479 23.64 -5.92 -2.14
C PRO A 479 23.62 -4.64 -1.29
N ALA A 480 24.57 -3.73 -1.58
CA ALA A 480 24.79 -2.54 -0.76
C ALA A 480 23.55 -1.63 -0.66
N THR A 481 22.81 -1.44 -1.76
CA THR A 481 21.66 -0.52 -1.80
C THR A 481 20.52 -0.97 -0.88
N ILE A 482 20.06 -2.22 -0.99
CA ILE A 482 19.02 -2.76 -0.09
C ILE A 482 19.54 -2.87 1.36
N SER A 483 20.82 -3.22 1.57
CA SER A 483 21.43 -3.22 2.89
C SER A 483 21.40 -1.83 3.54
N ASN A 484 21.64 -0.79 2.74
CA ASN A 484 21.57 0.60 3.19
C ASN A 484 20.13 1.04 3.43
N ALA A 485 19.16 0.62 2.63
CA ALA A 485 17.74 0.88 2.88
C ALA A 485 17.31 0.29 4.23
N ILE A 486 17.63 -0.98 4.50
CA ILE A 486 17.32 -1.64 5.77
C ILE A 486 17.92 -0.87 6.95
N LYS A 487 19.19 -0.48 6.85
CA LYS A 487 19.92 0.21 7.93
C LYS A 487 19.55 1.68 8.11
N GLY A 488 19.30 2.38 7.01
CA GLY A 488 19.31 3.84 6.92
C GLY A 488 17.97 4.50 6.60
N LEU A 489 16.92 3.73 6.24
CA LEU A 489 15.57 4.28 6.11
C LEU A 489 15.14 4.90 7.44
N ASN A 490 14.76 6.17 7.41
CA ASN A 490 14.37 6.92 8.59
C ASN A 490 12.92 6.60 9.00
N TYR A 491 12.62 6.70 10.29
CA TYR A 491 11.30 6.45 10.86
C TYR A 491 10.91 7.56 11.82
N GLY A 492 9.71 8.12 11.62
CA GLY A 492 9.07 8.98 12.60
C GLY A 492 8.52 8.18 13.78
N SER A 493 8.30 8.86 14.91
CA SER A 493 7.64 8.27 16.06
C SER A 493 6.57 9.21 16.58
N ALA A 494 5.55 8.61 17.17
CA ALA A 494 4.49 9.28 17.88
C ALA A 494 4.25 8.68 19.26
N CYS A 495 3.77 9.53 20.15
CA CYS A 495 3.18 9.11 21.41
C CYS A 495 1.75 9.66 21.54
N LYS A 496 0.85 8.78 21.97
CA LYS A 496 -0.57 9.04 22.17
C LYS A 496 -0.98 8.75 23.60
N VAL A 497 -1.89 9.54 24.14
CA VAL A 497 -2.54 9.29 25.44
C VAL A 497 -4.04 9.46 25.27
N ALA A 498 -4.78 8.40 25.60
CA ALA A 498 -6.23 8.43 25.66
C ALA A 498 -6.71 8.37 27.10
N LEU A 499 -7.73 9.16 27.41
CA LEU A 499 -8.32 9.27 28.74
C LEU A 499 -9.82 8.99 28.65
N GLU A 500 -10.33 8.15 29.54
CA GLU A 500 -11.76 7.86 29.66
C GLU A 500 -12.43 8.80 30.65
N PHE A 501 -13.57 9.34 30.25
CA PHE A 501 -14.48 10.10 31.10
C PHE A 501 -15.81 9.38 31.23
N SER A 502 -16.52 9.59 32.33
CA SER A 502 -17.80 8.96 32.62
C SER A 502 -18.92 9.38 31.66
N GLU A 503 -18.74 10.51 30.97
CA GLU A 503 -19.68 11.07 30.03
C GLU A 503 -18.99 11.91 28.94
N ARG A 504 -19.72 12.20 27.87
CA ARG A 504 -19.29 13.01 26.72
C ARG A 504 -19.49 14.50 26.96
N PHE A 505 -18.92 15.02 28.05
CA PHE A 505 -19.14 16.40 28.49
C PHE A 505 -18.88 17.46 27.40
N TRP A 506 -17.96 17.19 26.48
CA TRP A 506 -17.61 18.07 25.35
C TRP A 506 -18.76 18.27 24.33
N GLU A 507 -19.73 17.36 24.27
CA GLU A 507 -20.93 17.47 23.43
C GLU A 507 -22.03 18.32 24.08
N HIS A 508 -21.90 18.64 25.38
CA HIS A 508 -22.92 19.33 26.17
C HIS A 508 -22.59 20.81 26.44
N TYR A 509 -21.49 21.32 25.89
CA TYR A 509 -21.20 22.75 25.91
C TYR A 509 -22.24 23.56 25.13
N GLU A 510 -22.32 24.86 25.41
CA GLU A 510 -23.14 25.81 24.63
C GLU A 510 -22.78 25.76 23.13
N ASN A 511 -21.49 25.57 22.83
CA ASN A 511 -20.98 25.26 21.50
C ASN A 511 -20.43 23.81 21.50
N PRO A 512 -21.25 22.79 21.20
CA PRO A 512 -20.85 21.38 21.27
C PRO A 512 -19.65 21.07 20.38
N ILE A 513 -18.69 20.31 20.91
CA ILE A 513 -17.58 19.74 20.12
C ILE A 513 -18.05 18.39 19.59
N ILE A 514 -18.22 18.27 18.28
CA ILE A 514 -18.65 17.03 17.63
C ILE A 514 -17.50 16.49 16.78
N GLY A 515 -16.83 15.44 17.26
CA GLY A 515 -15.68 14.81 16.62
C GLY A 515 -14.49 15.75 16.34
N GLY A 516 -13.55 15.28 15.53
CA GLY A 516 -12.41 16.06 15.04
C GLY A 516 -11.19 16.08 15.94
N CYS A 517 -10.04 16.35 15.32
CA CYS A 517 -8.73 16.55 15.96
C CYS A 517 -8.31 18.03 16.01
N SER A 518 -9.28 18.93 15.92
CA SER A 518 -9.04 20.36 15.71
C SER A 518 -8.77 21.15 16.99
N THR A 519 -8.90 20.51 18.16
CA THR A 519 -8.53 21.14 19.42
C THR A 519 -7.02 21.07 19.62
N THR A 520 -6.42 22.22 19.90
CA THR A 520 -4.97 22.37 20.03
C THR A 520 -4.61 23.19 21.26
N SER A 521 -3.42 22.92 21.79
CA SER A 521 -2.86 23.69 22.89
C SER A 521 -1.37 23.93 22.68
N ASP A 522 -0.86 25.03 23.22
CA ASP A 522 0.57 25.29 23.37
C ASP A 522 1.16 24.76 24.70
N ILE A 523 0.37 24.08 25.54
CA ILE A 523 0.90 23.28 26.65
C ILE A 523 1.88 22.26 26.06
N PRO A 524 3.17 22.28 26.48
CA PRO A 524 4.18 21.38 25.95
C PRO A 524 3.78 19.91 26.09
N GLY A 525 3.94 19.13 25.03
CA GLY A 525 3.70 17.68 25.06
C GLY A 525 2.25 17.25 24.86
N ILE A 526 1.29 18.15 24.66
CA ILE A 526 -0.13 17.78 24.44
C ILE A 526 -0.43 17.52 22.96
N GLY A 527 -0.12 18.49 22.10
CA GLY A 527 -0.28 18.34 20.64
C GLY A 527 -1.75 18.45 20.24
N SER A 528 -2.21 17.52 19.40
CA SER A 528 -3.62 17.48 18.98
C SER A 528 -4.48 16.69 19.98
N ILE A 529 -5.67 17.23 20.25
CA ILE A 529 -6.72 16.54 21.01
C ILE A 529 -7.82 16.13 20.04
N CYS A 530 -8.16 14.84 20.03
CA CYS A 530 -9.21 14.29 19.17
C CYS A 530 -10.40 13.76 19.95
N TYR A 531 -11.58 14.20 19.56
CA TYR A 531 -12.86 13.71 20.09
C TYR A 531 -13.40 12.61 19.19
N PRO A 532 -14.05 11.58 19.75
CA PRO A 532 -14.69 10.52 18.97
C PRO A 532 -15.63 11.05 17.87
N SER A 533 -15.46 10.54 16.65
CA SER A 533 -16.43 10.74 15.54
C SER A 533 -17.56 9.71 15.54
N TYR A 534 -17.58 8.80 16.53
CA TYR A 534 -18.53 7.72 16.70
C TYR A 534 -19.34 7.90 17.98
N ASN A 535 -20.51 7.26 18.05
CA ASN A 535 -21.44 7.32 19.17
C ASN A 535 -21.76 8.76 19.61
N ILE A 536 -21.98 9.66 18.64
CA ILE A 536 -22.35 11.05 18.87
C ILE A 536 -23.73 11.09 19.54
N ASN A 537 -23.89 11.93 20.56
CA ASN A 537 -25.04 11.96 21.48
C ASN A 537 -25.25 10.65 22.27
N GLY A 538 -24.23 9.78 22.32
CA GLY A 538 -24.23 8.58 23.14
C GLY A 538 -24.22 8.90 24.63
N THR A 539 -24.56 7.90 25.45
CA THR A 539 -24.49 7.98 26.91
C THR A 539 -23.46 7.00 27.47
N GLY A 540 -22.99 7.26 28.68
CA GLY A 540 -22.01 6.43 29.35
C GLY A 540 -20.56 6.83 29.07
N PRO A 541 -19.59 5.99 29.52
CA PRO A 541 -18.18 6.31 29.41
C PRO A 541 -17.72 6.50 27.98
N ALA A 542 -16.83 7.47 27.77
CA ALA A 542 -16.28 7.79 26.46
C ALA A 542 -14.83 8.23 26.56
N THR A 543 -14.04 7.91 25.55
CA THR A 543 -12.60 8.14 25.56
C THR A 543 -12.21 9.25 24.58
N ILE A 544 -11.46 10.25 25.07
CA ILE A 544 -10.82 11.28 24.24
C ILE A 544 -9.38 10.86 23.97
N LEU A 545 -8.89 11.07 22.74
CA LEU A 545 -7.45 11.08 22.51
C LEU A 545 -6.92 12.45 22.98
N ALA A 546 -6.57 12.52 24.26
CA ALA A 546 -6.24 13.74 24.96
C ALA A 546 -4.85 14.29 24.60
N SER A 547 -3.98 13.46 24.03
CA SER A 547 -2.73 13.91 23.43
C SER A 547 -2.35 13.06 22.24
N TYR A 548 -1.92 13.72 21.16
CA TYR A 548 -1.25 13.10 20.03
C TYR A 548 -0.06 13.97 19.61
N GLN A 549 1.13 13.45 19.88
CA GLN A 549 2.41 14.08 19.56
C GLN A 549 3.21 13.20 18.61
N SER A 550 3.84 13.82 17.62
CA SER A 550 4.74 13.18 16.65
C SER A 550 6.11 13.88 16.64
N GLY A 551 7.00 13.49 15.73
CA GLY A 551 8.32 14.10 15.59
C GLY A 551 9.20 13.89 16.81
N ASP A 552 10.03 14.89 17.14
CA ASP A 552 10.96 14.80 18.28
C ASP A 552 10.21 14.61 19.61
N MET A 553 9.12 15.34 19.82
CA MET A 553 8.29 15.20 21.03
C MET A 553 7.69 13.80 21.17
N GLY A 554 7.25 13.18 20.07
CA GLY A 554 6.79 11.79 20.06
C GLY A 554 7.84 10.77 20.56
N VAL A 555 9.14 11.10 20.45
CA VAL A 555 10.25 10.30 21.01
C VAL A 555 10.56 10.72 22.44
N ARG A 556 10.68 12.03 22.72
CA ARG A 556 11.07 12.55 24.04
C ARG A 556 10.07 12.16 25.13
N LEU A 557 8.78 12.17 24.81
CA LEU A 557 7.73 11.77 25.75
C LEU A 557 7.86 10.30 26.17
N ALA A 558 8.53 9.44 25.40
CA ALA A 558 8.79 8.05 25.80
C ALA A 558 9.73 7.92 27.00
N SER A 559 10.51 8.96 27.32
CA SER A 559 11.41 8.97 28.48
C SER A 559 10.71 9.19 29.82
N MET A 560 9.48 9.71 29.80
CA MET A 560 8.66 9.87 31.00
C MET A 560 8.07 8.53 31.44
N THR A 561 7.84 8.38 32.75
CA THR A 561 7.02 7.27 33.25
C THR A 561 5.59 7.39 32.70
N GLU A 562 4.86 6.29 32.68
CA GLU A 562 3.50 6.29 32.15
C GLU A 562 2.58 7.17 32.98
N GLU A 563 2.67 7.04 34.30
CA GLU A 563 1.85 7.76 35.26
C GLU A 563 2.10 9.27 35.20
N GLU A 564 3.36 9.70 35.15
CA GLU A 564 3.69 11.15 35.04
C GLU A 564 3.20 11.75 33.73
N HIS A 565 3.37 11.04 32.61
CA HIS A 565 2.93 11.54 31.31
C HIS A 565 1.40 11.60 31.21
N VAL A 566 0.71 10.57 31.71
CA VAL A 566 -0.77 10.54 31.75
C VAL A 566 -1.31 11.63 32.66
N GLN A 567 -0.70 11.82 33.84
CA GLN A 567 -1.09 12.89 34.76
C GLN A 567 -0.90 14.28 34.14
N MET A 568 0.23 14.52 33.45
CA MET A 568 0.47 15.76 32.70
C MET A 568 -0.62 16.01 31.65
N VAL A 569 -1.00 14.99 30.88
CA VAL A 569 -2.06 15.12 29.86
C VAL A 569 -3.42 15.36 30.51
N PHE A 570 -3.70 14.70 31.63
CA PHE A 570 -4.95 14.89 32.36
C PHE A 570 -5.06 16.30 32.96
N ASP A 571 -4.00 16.82 33.59
CA ASP A 571 -3.99 18.18 34.10
C ASP A 571 -4.17 19.21 32.97
N ALA A 572 -3.61 18.96 31.78
CA ALA A 572 -3.89 19.79 30.61
C ALA A 572 -5.37 19.73 30.18
N MET A 573 -6.06 18.59 30.32
CA MET A 573 -7.50 18.52 30.05
C MET A 573 -8.29 19.36 31.05
N VAL A 574 -7.87 19.38 32.32
CA VAL A 574 -8.46 20.25 33.36
C VAL A 574 -8.21 21.72 33.05
N ASP A 575 -7.00 22.08 32.59
CA ASP A 575 -6.69 23.45 32.19
C ASP A 575 -7.52 23.90 30.99
N ILE A 576 -7.71 23.03 30.00
CA ILE A 576 -8.44 23.36 28.77
C ILE A 576 -9.95 23.42 29.00
N HIS A 577 -10.51 22.48 29.76
CA HIS A 577 -11.96 22.31 29.89
C HIS A 577 -12.55 22.82 31.22
N GLY A 578 -11.73 22.96 32.27
CA GLY A 578 -12.14 23.42 33.59
C GLY A 578 -12.17 22.31 34.65
N GLU A 579 -12.26 22.75 35.91
CA GLU A 579 -12.07 21.89 37.10
C GLU A 579 -13.06 20.73 37.21
N PHE A 580 -14.29 20.89 36.67
CA PHE A 580 -15.33 19.86 36.74
C PHE A 580 -14.91 18.55 36.06
N VAL A 581 -13.98 18.61 35.09
CA VAL A 581 -13.46 17.42 34.38
C VAL A 581 -12.79 16.44 35.35
N ARG A 582 -12.29 16.91 36.50
CA ARG A 582 -11.71 16.01 37.51
C ARG A 582 -12.70 15.00 38.06
N GLU A 583 -13.96 15.40 38.24
CA GLU A 583 -15.01 14.51 38.74
C GLU A 583 -15.47 13.49 37.69
N LEU A 584 -15.26 13.79 36.41
CA LEU A 584 -15.67 12.94 35.29
C LEU A 584 -14.61 11.93 34.87
N TYR A 585 -13.33 12.16 35.21
CA TYR A 585 -12.26 11.24 34.84
C TYR A 585 -12.41 9.92 35.58
N THR A 586 -12.49 8.80 34.83
CA THR A 586 -12.74 7.48 35.43
C THR A 586 -11.48 6.86 36.05
N GLY A 587 -10.31 7.47 35.82
CA GLY A 587 -9.01 6.90 36.16
C GLY A 587 -8.49 5.90 35.12
N LYS A 588 -9.26 5.58 34.07
CA LYS A 588 -8.81 4.69 33.00
C LYS A 588 -8.14 5.47 31.88
N PHE A 589 -7.04 4.92 31.38
CA PHE A 589 -6.26 5.53 30.31
C PHE A 589 -5.50 4.47 29.53
N ASN A 590 -4.94 4.87 28.39
CA ASN A 590 -3.89 4.14 27.73
C ASN A 590 -2.88 5.11 27.12
N ARG A 591 -1.60 4.78 27.25
CA ARG A 591 -0.50 5.49 26.62
C ARG A 591 0.17 4.57 25.61
N ARG A 592 0.35 5.07 24.40
CA ARG A 592 1.09 4.37 23.35
C ARG A 592 2.17 5.27 22.77
N CYS A 593 3.41 5.11 23.24
CA CYS A 593 4.59 5.64 22.55
C CYS A 593 5.17 4.54 21.64
N TRP A 594 5.08 4.70 20.32
CA TRP A 594 5.51 3.68 19.36
C TRP A 594 7.02 3.40 19.37
N ALA A 595 7.84 4.34 19.83
CA ALA A 595 9.26 4.12 20.09
C ALA A 595 9.52 3.03 21.14
N LEU A 596 8.59 2.78 22.06
CA LEU A 596 8.70 1.74 23.10
C LEU A 596 8.23 0.37 22.61
N ASP A 597 7.59 0.28 21.44
CA ASP A 597 7.13 -1.00 20.90
C ASP A 597 8.33 -1.83 20.39
N PRO A 598 8.63 -2.99 20.99
CA PRO A 598 9.81 -3.77 20.64
C PRO A 598 9.72 -4.45 19.26
N LEU A 599 8.51 -4.50 18.67
CA LEU A 599 8.19 -5.14 17.38
C LEU A 599 7.97 -4.12 16.25
N GLN A 600 7.94 -2.82 16.54
CA GLN A 600 7.80 -1.75 15.54
C GLN A 600 8.92 -0.71 15.64
N SER A 601 9.33 -0.31 16.86
CA SER A 601 10.44 0.62 17.13
C SER A 601 10.34 1.94 16.36
N GLY A 602 9.12 2.45 16.16
CA GLY A 602 8.79 3.61 15.34
C GLY A 602 7.35 3.57 14.86
N SER A 603 6.81 4.71 14.43
CA SER A 603 5.42 4.83 13.99
C SER A 603 5.24 4.62 12.49
N TRP A 604 6.02 5.30 11.65
CA TRP A 604 5.93 5.20 10.18
C TRP A 604 7.30 5.47 9.54
N ALA A 605 7.47 5.11 8.27
CA ALA A 605 8.68 5.47 7.53
C ALA A 605 8.64 6.97 7.20
N SER A 606 9.79 7.65 7.27
CA SER A 606 9.91 9.08 6.97
C SER A 606 11.14 9.32 6.11
N PRO A 607 11.11 8.91 4.82
CA PRO A 607 12.29 8.95 3.97
C PRO A 607 12.80 10.37 3.78
N THR A 608 14.12 10.50 3.70
CA THR A 608 14.79 11.78 3.44
C THR A 608 15.13 11.93 1.95
N ALA A 609 15.63 13.11 1.58
CA ALA A 609 16.06 13.41 0.21
C ALA A 609 16.87 12.27 -0.45
N GLY A 610 16.44 11.88 -1.65
CA GLY A 610 17.01 10.83 -2.49
C GLY A 610 16.62 9.40 -2.13
N GLN A 611 16.03 9.14 -0.96
CA GLN A 611 15.75 7.77 -0.50
C GLN A 611 14.66 7.07 -1.33
N HIS A 612 13.56 7.75 -1.70
CA HIS A 612 12.53 7.14 -2.56
C HIS A 612 13.10 6.72 -3.90
N GLN A 613 13.74 7.64 -4.63
CA GLN A 613 14.32 7.36 -5.95
C GLN A 613 15.36 6.23 -5.90
N LEU A 614 16.14 6.15 -4.82
CA LEU A 614 17.17 5.12 -4.68
C LEU A 614 16.62 3.76 -4.22
N TYR A 615 15.67 3.74 -3.28
CA TYR A 615 15.27 2.51 -2.59
C TYR A 615 13.99 1.87 -3.13
N ILE A 616 13.03 2.65 -3.66
CA ILE A 616 11.81 2.06 -4.22
C ILE A 616 12.14 1.01 -5.29
N PRO A 617 13.01 1.26 -6.28
CA PRO A 617 13.39 0.23 -7.26
C PRO A 617 14.04 -1.02 -6.65
N GLU A 618 14.64 -0.92 -5.46
CA GLU A 618 15.19 -2.07 -4.75
C GLU A 618 14.09 -2.92 -4.11
N TYR A 619 13.01 -2.32 -3.61
CA TYR A 619 11.92 -3.05 -2.96
C TYR A 619 11.18 -4.00 -3.92
N PHE A 620 11.25 -3.70 -5.21
CA PHE A 620 10.69 -4.44 -6.34
C PHE A 620 11.58 -5.60 -6.83
N LYS A 621 12.56 -6.01 -6.02
CA LYS A 621 13.49 -7.11 -6.31
C LYS A 621 13.32 -8.21 -5.26
N THR A 622 13.55 -9.45 -5.68
CA THR A 622 13.66 -10.59 -4.75
C THR A 622 15.13 -10.75 -4.37
N TYR A 623 15.44 -10.83 -3.08
CA TYR A 623 16.82 -11.02 -2.62
C TYR A 623 16.94 -12.33 -1.86
N ASP A 624 17.72 -13.28 -2.37
CA ASP A 624 17.98 -14.53 -1.65
C ASP A 624 16.67 -15.21 -1.18
N LYS A 625 15.68 -15.26 -2.08
CA LYS A 625 14.30 -15.72 -1.86
C LYS A 625 13.47 -14.91 -0.85
N MET A 626 13.94 -13.74 -0.45
CA MET A 626 13.21 -12.78 0.37
C MET A 626 12.54 -11.71 -0.47
N ILE A 627 11.30 -11.38 -0.14
CA ILE A 627 10.54 -10.25 -0.69
C ILE A 627 10.15 -9.35 0.47
N PHE A 628 10.61 -8.11 0.48
CA PHE A 628 10.27 -7.16 1.54
C PHE A 628 8.96 -6.46 1.21
N VAL A 629 8.02 -6.39 2.17
CA VAL A 629 6.74 -5.68 2.03
C VAL A 629 6.43 -4.89 3.31
N GLY A 630 5.48 -3.97 3.23
CA GLY A 630 5.09 -3.07 4.32
C GLY A 630 5.02 -1.63 3.83
N GLU A 631 4.33 -0.78 4.60
CA GLU A 631 4.16 0.64 4.28
C GLU A 631 5.50 1.37 4.01
N HIS A 632 6.57 0.98 4.71
CA HIS A 632 7.93 1.49 4.49
C HIS A 632 8.56 1.13 3.12
N THR A 633 7.90 0.27 2.35
CA THR A 633 8.29 -0.13 0.99
C THR A 633 7.37 0.44 -0.09
N SER A 634 6.48 1.36 0.28
CA SER A 634 5.59 2.10 -0.63
C SER A 634 6.09 3.54 -0.83
N TYR A 635 5.32 4.34 -1.55
CA TYR A 635 5.59 5.75 -1.86
C TYR A 635 4.75 6.71 -1.03
N THR A 636 3.72 6.23 -0.32
CA THR A 636 3.07 6.98 0.76
C THR A 636 3.32 6.28 2.09
N HIS A 637 3.35 7.05 3.18
CA HIS A 637 3.75 6.55 4.49
C HIS A 637 2.69 6.85 5.55
N ALA A 638 2.73 6.14 6.67
CA ALA A 638 1.76 6.25 7.77
C ALA A 638 0.31 5.78 7.47
N TRP A 639 0.00 5.26 6.29
CA TRP A 639 -1.36 4.81 5.91
C TRP A 639 -1.48 3.29 5.72
N ILE A 640 -2.65 2.73 6.06
CA ILE A 640 -2.95 1.29 5.82
C ILE A 640 -2.96 0.99 4.32
N ALA A 641 -3.45 1.92 3.48
CA ALA A 641 -3.48 1.75 2.03
C ALA A 641 -2.09 1.38 1.47
N SER A 642 -1.04 2.07 1.92
CA SER A 642 0.36 1.82 1.55
C SER A 642 0.85 0.43 1.99
N ALA A 643 0.39 -0.05 3.15
CA ALA A 643 0.69 -1.41 3.60
C ALA A 643 -0.01 -2.46 2.72
N LEU A 644 -1.28 -2.26 2.38
CA LEU A 644 -2.03 -3.17 1.51
C LEU A 644 -1.44 -3.21 0.10
N ASP A 645 -1.16 -2.05 -0.50
CA ASP A 645 -0.50 -1.91 -1.79
C ASP A 645 0.82 -2.72 -1.85
N SER A 646 1.69 -2.50 -0.85
CA SER A 646 2.94 -3.26 -0.77
C SER A 646 2.74 -4.78 -0.61
N GLY A 647 1.67 -5.20 0.06
CA GLY A 647 1.33 -6.61 0.25
C GLY A 647 0.86 -7.28 -1.04
N ILE A 648 0.04 -6.57 -1.84
CA ILE A 648 -0.35 -7.00 -3.19
C ILE A 648 0.88 -7.08 -4.08
N ARG A 649 1.71 -6.03 -4.09
CA ARG A 649 2.97 -5.99 -4.83
C ARG A 649 3.83 -7.21 -4.55
N GLY A 650 4.09 -7.52 -3.27
CA GLY A 650 4.92 -8.67 -2.91
C GLY A 650 4.34 -10.01 -3.34
N ALA A 651 3.01 -10.17 -3.26
CA ALA A 651 2.34 -11.37 -3.77
C ALA A 651 2.43 -11.48 -5.29
N VAL A 652 2.19 -10.39 -6.02
CA VAL A 652 2.35 -10.33 -7.49
C VAL A 652 3.79 -10.63 -7.90
N GLN A 653 4.77 -10.09 -7.17
CA GLN A 653 6.18 -10.39 -7.38
C GLN A 653 6.48 -11.88 -7.22
N LEU A 654 5.96 -12.52 -6.17
CA LEU A 654 6.13 -13.96 -5.97
C LEU A 654 5.43 -14.79 -7.05
N LEU A 655 4.19 -14.44 -7.43
CA LEU A 655 3.46 -15.16 -8.48
C LEU A 655 4.22 -15.10 -9.82
N LEU A 656 4.82 -13.95 -10.12
CA LEU A 656 5.66 -13.80 -11.29
C LEU A 656 6.96 -14.61 -11.20
N GLU A 657 7.63 -14.67 -10.03
CA GLU A 657 8.81 -15.55 -9.79
C GLU A 657 8.50 -17.01 -10.10
N LEU A 658 7.25 -17.41 -9.87
CA LEU A 658 6.75 -18.76 -10.10
C LEU A 658 6.17 -18.97 -11.50
N GLY A 659 6.14 -17.94 -12.36
CA GLY A 659 5.58 -18.00 -13.71
C GLY A 659 4.04 -18.03 -13.78
N LEU A 660 3.36 -17.73 -12.66
CA LEU A 660 1.91 -17.67 -12.52
C LEU A 660 1.37 -16.30 -12.99
N ILE A 661 1.49 -16.04 -14.30
CA ILE A 661 1.21 -14.74 -14.92
C ILE A 661 -0.28 -14.42 -14.90
N ASP A 662 -1.12 -15.40 -15.21
CA ASP A 662 -2.57 -15.22 -15.22
C ASP A 662 -3.07 -14.86 -13.81
N GLU A 663 -2.59 -15.54 -12.77
CA GLU A 663 -2.89 -15.25 -11.37
C GLU A 663 -2.38 -13.85 -10.96
N ALA A 664 -1.17 -13.47 -11.38
CA ALA A 664 -0.63 -12.14 -11.13
C ALA A 664 -1.49 -11.03 -11.76
N LYS A 665 -1.96 -11.23 -13.01
CA LYS A 665 -2.89 -10.30 -13.67
C LYS A 665 -4.21 -10.21 -12.93
N GLN A 666 -4.79 -11.33 -12.56
CA GLN A 666 -6.06 -11.35 -11.80
C GLN A 666 -5.93 -10.64 -10.45
N ALA A 667 -4.79 -10.77 -9.76
CA ALA A 667 -4.52 -10.04 -8.54
C ALA A 667 -4.47 -8.52 -8.77
N VAL A 668 -3.76 -8.06 -9.81
CA VAL A 668 -3.70 -6.64 -10.19
C VAL A 668 -5.09 -6.13 -10.60
N ASP A 669 -5.81 -6.86 -11.44
CA ASP A 669 -7.15 -6.51 -11.92
C ASP A 669 -8.18 -6.44 -10.79
N LYS A 670 -8.05 -7.32 -9.78
CA LYS A 670 -8.92 -7.29 -8.61
C LYS A 670 -8.57 -6.12 -7.71
N TRP A 671 -7.30 -5.95 -7.35
CA TRP A 671 -6.93 -5.13 -6.20
C TRP A 671 -6.36 -3.75 -6.55
N MET A 672 -5.82 -3.55 -7.76
CA MET A 672 -5.10 -2.31 -8.12
C MET A 672 -5.74 -1.57 -9.30
N ALA A 673 -6.05 -2.27 -10.39
CA ALA A 673 -6.43 -1.63 -11.66
C ALA A 673 -7.88 -1.15 -11.73
N ARG A 674 -8.78 -1.55 -10.82
CA ARG A 674 -10.19 -1.11 -10.85
C ARG A 674 -10.38 0.39 -10.67
N TRP A 675 -9.43 1.02 -9.97
CA TRP A 675 -9.56 2.40 -9.48
C TRP A 675 -8.54 3.34 -10.11
N ILE A 676 -7.58 2.78 -10.85
CA ILE A 676 -6.48 3.51 -11.46
C ILE A 676 -6.59 3.27 -12.95
N GLU A 677 -6.57 4.34 -13.76
CA GLU A 677 -6.28 4.20 -15.18
C GLU A 677 -4.83 3.71 -15.33
N VAL A 678 -4.63 2.40 -15.20
CA VAL A 678 -3.48 1.72 -15.78
C VAL A 678 -3.62 1.94 -17.28
N VAL A 679 -2.57 2.35 -17.97
CA VAL A 679 -2.62 2.58 -19.41
C VAL A 679 -2.84 1.24 -20.12
N SER A 680 -4.08 0.77 -20.11
CA SER A 680 -4.68 -0.10 -21.09
C SER A 680 -5.45 0.85 -22.00
N PHE A 681 -5.02 0.95 -23.26
CA PHE A 681 -5.64 1.80 -24.27
C PHE A 681 -7.09 1.35 -24.52
N VAL A 682 -8.02 1.77 -23.66
CA VAL A 682 -9.46 1.62 -23.85
C VAL A 682 -10.07 3.01 -23.81
N LEU A 683 -9.79 3.82 -24.82
CA LEU A 683 -10.68 4.91 -25.23
C LEU A 683 -10.27 5.40 -26.62
N PHE A 684 -10.79 4.80 -27.69
CA PHE A 684 -11.06 5.48 -28.97
C PHE A 684 -11.87 4.58 -29.93
N VAL A 685 -13.12 4.24 -29.57
CA VAL A 685 -14.14 3.84 -30.57
C VAL A 685 -15.49 4.44 -30.15
N ARG A 686 -15.62 5.76 -30.27
CA ARG A 686 -16.92 6.46 -30.37
C ARG A 686 -16.70 7.91 -30.75
N LEU A 687 -16.25 8.17 -31.98
CA LEU A 687 -16.34 9.48 -32.65
C LEU A 687 -15.94 9.39 -34.13
N LEU A 688 -16.42 8.39 -34.87
CA LEU A 688 -16.30 8.34 -36.33
C LEU A 688 -17.48 7.57 -36.95
N ILE A 689 -18.72 7.96 -36.64
CA ILE A 689 -19.89 7.66 -37.50
C ILE A 689 -20.85 8.85 -37.38
N THR A 690 -20.59 9.92 -38.13
CA THR A 690 -21.56 10.81 -38.78
C THR A 690 -20.73 11.84 -39.54
N ASP A 691 -20.48 11.58 -40.83
CA ASP A 691 -20.51 12.57 -41.92
C ASP A 691 -19.94 11.93 -43.20
N THR A 692 -20.79 11.09 -43.80
CA THR A 692 -20.95 11.01 -45.25
C THR A 692 -22.22 11.80 -45.54
N ALA A 693 -22.37 12.73 -46.48
CA ALA A 693 -21.63 13.20 -47.66
C ALA A 693 -22.43 14.48 -48.10
N PRO A 694 -22.22 15.11 -49.28
CA PRO A 694 -21.87 14.52 -50.58
C PRO A 694 -20.39 14.61 -50.95
#